data_AF-A0A3E0GXQ6-F1
#
_entry.id   AF-A0A3E0GXQ6-F1
#
_cell.length_a   1.000
_cell.length_b   1.000
_cell.length_c   1.000
_cell.angle_alpha   90.00
_cell.angle_beta   90.00
_cell.angle_gamma   90.00
#
_symmetry.space_group_name_H-M   'P 1'
#
loop_
_entity.id
_entity.type
_entity.pdbx_description
1 polymer ?
#
loop_
_entity_poly.entity_id
_entity_poly.type
_entity_poly.pdbx_seq_one_letter_code
_entity_poly.pdbx_strand_id
1 'polypeptide(L)'
;MSARSRNVSRARARTAYTGETLQQAEVQLRNQVPGMALVPDATEPEQALLEFRVLSALAARIGRHAPARFDHAPYGIRASSPTAGNLALYLTDEATTLLADAVVPRWTYAAGVTGIEGLRWRLLGRNRVSLYVPGQAAELVLHNTAAVWKRALAELSASQPDAVAVDASDNPWQPVERLAARRFDRPHAELIARGSTALRRIGLWRDAVEIDFAKALPTMADLVGPHPELLLPTRARRPAGVTVACVAQRGGTGRTTTVVNVGASLAEAGKRVLIIDLAEFNGLLDWYASDRVEQARSAEARAAMDRLIATGDWSSVAEQVITLHASDGGGRLAVLPGPVDCTQAQLRALLVAAAATSDLVLLDAPPLGAGPAAAYAAHLADAVFTCVPVNQAIFGTWETSDSDRDEAVLARDELWSWLDDAYDRYVDLAEVLRIQAQGDELVAPNEMLDNALARIGYTNEPLGDCLAALSGLDDVYELLDEDDSVTEDELTDEHRAREAAAAARVEAWREANRAPFLTQVAETGRSLFGSTWDTEHQGWIEHNAGLLDVPADSIEPDHSGERGDDDGLAEDDLVSEPDIAMEFIPYSAEEIAAELERILHESGVAPEDVGGRFLGLVPTRIGQRLVEAVRGLPESATGLLLSPGIPSDSAVQRSVSFGQLFVITEPDCPASVAIAQLADALYRRVLDAGATQR
;
A
#
# COMPACT_ATOMS: atom_id res chain seq x y z
N MET A 1 -33.66 -14.17 2.76
CA MET A 1 -34.68 -13.13 2.53
C MET A 1 -34.70 -12.72 1.06
N SER A 2 -35.86 -12.69 0.39
CA SER A 2 -35.96 -12.21 -1.00
C SER A 2 -35.57 -10.72 -1.10
N ALA A 3 -35.13 -10.26 -2.27
CA ALA A 3 -34.76 -8.85 -2.49
C ALA A 3 -35.90 -7.87 -2.11
N ARG A 4 -37.15 -8.26 -2.35
CA ARG A 4 -38.35 -7.51 -1.96
C ARG A 4 -38.49 -7.38 -0.44
N SER A 5 -38.17 -8.44 0.32
CA SER A 5 -38.20 -8.44 1.78
C SER A 5 -37.11 -7.54 2.39
N ARG A 6 -35.92 -7.46 1.78
CA ARG A 6 -34.83 -6.55 2.21
C ARG A 6 -35.17 -5.07 2.00
N ASN A 7 -35.82 -4.71 0.89
CA ASN A 7 -36.20 -3.32 0.61
C ASN A 7 -37.28 -2.80 1.55
N VAL A 8 -38.25 -3.63 1.94
CA VAL A 8 -39.28 -3.25 2.91
C VAL A 8 -38.68 -3.00 4.29
N SER A 9 -37.71 -3.82 4.74
CA SER A 9 -37.01 -3.60 6.00
C SER A 9 -36.22 -2.29 6.02
N ARG A 10 -35.52 -1.96 4.92
CA ARG A 10 -34.80 -0.69 4.79
C ARG A 10 -35.75 0.52 4.79
N ALA A 11 -36.86 0.43 4.06
CA ALA A 11 -37.85 1.51 4.04
C ALA A 11 -38.41 1.77 5.44
N ARG A 12 -38.74 0.72 6.20
CA ARG A 12 -39.15 0.84 7.61
C ARG A 12 -38.08 1.49 8.48
N ALA A 13 -36.82 1.05 8.36
CA ALA A 13 -35.72 1.69 9.09
C ALA A 13 -35.62 3.19 8.77
N ARG A 14 -35.76 3.57 7.49
CA ARG A 14 -35.70 4.99 7.09
C ARG A 14 -36.82 5.80 7.74
N THR A 15 -38.05 5.27 7.76
CA THR A 15 -39.19 5.98 8.37
C THR A 15 -38.95 6.34 9.84
N ALA A 16 -38.19 5.54 10.59
CA ALA A 16 -37.87 5.83 12.00
C ALA A 16 -36.98 7.08 12.13
N TYR A 17 -36.09 7.32 11.17
CA TYR A 17 -35.23 8.50 11.16
C TYR A 17 -35.93 9.73 10.59
N THR A 18 -36.71 9.57 9.52
CA THR A 18 -37.17 10.71 8.72
C THR A 18 -38.60 11.14 9.03
N GLY A 19 -39.40 10.26 9.62
CA GLY A 19 -40.84 10.45 9.73
C GLY A 19 -41.60 10.29 8.40
N GLU A 20 -40.93 9.91 7.30
CA GLU A 20 -41.61 9.61 6.04
C GLU A 20 -42.64 8.47 6.24
N THR A 21 -43.71 8.50 5.45
CA THR A 21 -44.57 7.31 5.29
C THR A 21 -43.77 6.19 4.62
N LEU A 22 -44.18 4.93 4.83
CA LEU A 22 -43.52 3.79 4.18
C LEU A 22 -43.44 3.95 2.65
N GLN A 23 -44.51 4.47 2.04
CA GLN A 23 -44.56 4.73 0.60
C GLN A 23 -43.54 5.81 0.17
N GLN A 24 -43.41 6.91 0.93
CA GLN A 24 -42.42 7.95 0.66
C GLN A 24 -41.00 7.41 0.79
N ALA A 25 -40.71 6.68 1.88
CA ALA A 25 -39.40 6.07 2.09
C ALA A 25 -39.05 5.06 0.98
N GLU A 26 -40.01 4.27 0.50
CA GLU A 26 -39.80 3.37 -0.63
C GLU A 26 -39.53 4.10 -1.95
N VAL A 27 -40.29 5.16 -2.26
CA VAL A 27 -40.05 6.00 -3.44
C VAL A 27 -38.66 6.60 -3.38
N GLN A 28 -38.28 7.11 -2.22
CA GLN A 28 -36.99 7.75 -2.03
C GLN A 28 -35.84 6.75 -2.16
N LEU A 29 -35.93 5.59 -1.53
CA LEU A 29 -34.92 4.54 -1.65
C LEU A 29 -34.79 3.98 -3.08
N ARG A 30 -35.88 3.96 -3.86
CA ARG A 30 -35.82 3.58 -5.29
C ARG A 30 -35.08 4.60 -6.15
N ASN A 31 -35.24 5.89 -5.83
CA ASN A 31 -34.63 6.99 -6.59
C ASN A 31 -33.22 7.35 -6.10
N GLN A 32 -32.85 6.86 -4.91
CA GLN A 32 -31.55 7.11 -4.31
C GLN A 32 -30.45 6.33 -5.03
N VAL A 33 -29.31 7.00 -5.24
CA VAL A 33 -28.13 6.37 -5.84
C VAL A 33 -27.72 5.11 -5.03
N PRO A 34 -27.52 3.95 -5.68
CA PRO A 34 -27.03 2.76 -5.01
C PRO A 34 -25.76 3.06 -4.23
N GLY A 35 -25.65 2.60 -2.98
CA GLY A 35 -24.49 2.89 -2.15
C GLY A 35 -24.66 4.10 -1.20
N MET A 36 -25.68 4.93 -1.33
CA MET A 36 -25.91 6.05 -0.41
C MET A 36 -26.45 5.63 0.96
N ALA A 37 -26.23 6.46 1.98
CA ALA A 37 -26.68 6.23 3.36
C ALA A 37 -28.20 6.12 3.42
N LEU A 38 -28.74 5.36 4.38
CA LEU A 38 -30.20 5.26 4.55
C LEU A 38 -30.83 6.65 4.70
N VAL A 39 -30.15 7.56 5.41
CA VAL A 39 -30.47 8.98 5.52
C VAL A 39 -29.16 9.76 5.33
N PRO A 40 -28.90 10.29 4.13
CA PRO A 40 -27.65 10.99 3.88
C PRO A 40 -27.61 12.34 4.59
N ASP A 41 -26.43 12.72 5.08
CA ASP A 41 -26.16 14.08 5.55
C ASP A 41 -25.91 15.01 4.34
N ALA A 42 -25.95 16.33 4.57
CA ALA A 42 -25.73 17.31 3.51
C ALA A 42 -24.28 17.25 3.01
N THR A 43 -24.09 17.09 1.70
CA THR A 43 -22.73 17.04 1.12
C THR A 43 -22.10 18.42 0.99
N GLU A 44 -22.91 19.44 0.73
CA GLU A 44 -22.45 20.82 0.55
C GLU A 44 -22.61 21.63 1.85
N PRO A 45 -21.58 22.39 2.27
CA PRO A 45 -21.66 23.25 3.47
C PRO A 45 -22.79 24.28 3.42
N GLU A 46 -23.10 24.80 2.23
CA GLU A 46 -24.19 25.77 2.03
C GLU A 46 -25.57 25.15 2.27
N GLN A 47 -25.75 23.89 1.86
CA GLN A 47 -26.98 23.13 2.10
C GLN A 47 -27.14 22.86 3.60
N ALA A 48 -26.07 22.42 4.28
CA ALA A 48 -26.09 22.19 5.72
C ALA A 48 -26.42 23.48 6.50
N LEU A 49 -25.86 24.62 6.08
CA LEU A 49 -26.13 25.92 6.69
C LEU A 49 -27.58 26.36 6.51
N LEU A 50 -28.16 26.20 5.31
CA LEU A 50 -29.56 26.53 5.06
C LEU A 50 -30.49 25.69 5.95
N GLU A 51 -30.25 24.38 6.03
CA GLU A 51 -31.01 23.46 6.87
C GLU A 51 -30.92 23.81 8.35
N PHE A 52 -29.70 24.06 8.85
CA PHE A 52 -29.46 24.50 10.23
C PHE A 52 -30.24 25.79 10.54
N ARG A 53 -30.21 26.78 9.66
CA ARG A 53 -30.91 28.06 9.85
C ARG A 53 -32.43 27.89 9.87
N VAL A 54 -32.97 27.04 8.99
CA VAL A 54 -34.41 26.72 8.95
C VAL A 54 -34.86 26.01 10.23
N LEU A 55 -34.12 25.01 10.70
CA LEU A 55 -34.42 24.33 11.96
C LEU A 55 -34.34 25.31 13.14
N SER A 56 -33.29 26.12 13.19
CA SER A 56 -33.07 27.08 14.27
C SER A 56 -34.18 28.13 14.34
N ALA A 57 -34.63 28.62 13.17
CA ALA A 57 -35.71 29.60 13.07
C ALA A 57 -37.05 29.01 13.59
N LEU A 58 -37.40 27.78 13.18
CA LEU A 58 -38.58 27.08 13.68
C LEU A 58 -38.48 26.78 15.18
N ALA A 59 -37.33 26.28 15.63
CA ALA A 59 -37.09 25.95 17.02
C ALA A 59 -37.21 27.20 17.91
N ALA A 60 -36.67 28.34 17.49
CA ALA A 60 -36.80 29.60 18.20
C ALA A 60 -38.25 30.10 18.25
N ARG A 61 -39.07 29.81 17.23
CA ARG A 61 -40.46 30.29 17.16
C ARG A 61 -41.41 29.44 17.99
N ILE A 62 -41.24 28.13 17.98
CA ILE A 62 -42.11 27.17 18.69
C ILE A 62 -41.60 26.94 20.12
N GLY A 63 -40.29 26.91 20.31
CA GLY A 63 -39.65 26.66 21.60
C GLY A 63 -39.88 25.24 22.11
N ARG A 64 -39.77 25.09 23.43
CA ARG A 64 -39.98 23.83 24.15
C ARG A 64 -41.39 23.32 23.98
N HIS A 65 -41.54 22.08 23.53
CA HIS A 65 -42.85 21.44 23.39
C HIS A 65 -42.78 19.92 23.40
N ALA A 66 -43.96 19.28 23.53
CA ALA A 66 -44.14 17.84 23.36
C ALA A 66 -44.66 17.56 21.94
N PRO A 67 -43.93 16.79 21.10
CA PRO A 67 -44.36 16.44 19.73
C PRO A 67 -45.73 15.79 19.63
N ALA A 68 -46.14 15.02 20.65
CA ALA A 68 -47.49 14.43 20.73
C ALA A 68 -48.63 15.48 20.64
N ARG A 69 -48.38 16.74 21.03
CA ARG A 69 -49.35 17.84 20.89
C ARG A 69 -49.48 18.37 19.46
N PHE A 70 -48.54 18.02 18.59
CA PHE A 70 -48.49 18.41 17.18
C PHE A 70 -48.60 17.19 16.27
N ASP A 71 -49.45 16.21 16.60
CA ASP A 71 -49.64 15.00 15.77
C ASP A 71 -48.33 14.25 15.53
N HIS A 72 -47.52 14.12 16.59
CA HIS A 72 -46.18 13.52 16.56
C HIS A 72 -45.26 14.18 15.52
N ALA A 73 -45.41 15.49 15.29
CA ALA A 73 -44.57 16.28 14.40
C ALA A 73 -43.68 17.24 15.21
N PRO A 74 -42.40 16.89 15.48
CA PRO A 74 -41.45 17.78 16.13
C PRO A 74 -41.33 19.11 15.40
N TYR A 75 -41.55 20.23 16.09
CA TYR A 75 -41.63 21.58 15.50
C TYR A 75 -42.65 21.70 14.34
N GLY A 76 -43.68 20.85 14.34
CA GLY A 76 -44.66 20.72 13.26
C GLY A 76 -44.09 20.14 11.95
N ILE A 77 -42.90 19.53 12.00
CA ILE A 77 -42.30 18.81 10.88
C ILE A 77 -42.77 17.36 10.92
N ARG A 78 -43.70 17.03 10.02
CA ARG A 78 -44.21 15.65 9.89
C ARG A 78 -43.12 14.74 9.35
N ALA A 79 -42.44 15.15 8.28
CA ALA A 79 -41.38 14.32 7.69
C ALA A 79 -40.30 15.19 7.05
N SER A 80 -39.08 14.66 7.08
CA SER A 80 -37.93 15.13 6.30
C SER A 80 -37.62 14.10 5.21
N SER A 81 -37.37 14.51 3.97
CA SER A 81 -37.03 13.61 2.88
C SER A 81 -35.69 14.04 2.26
N PRO A 82 -34.57 13.72 2.92
CA PRO A 82 -33.24 14.12 2.46
C PRO A 82 -32.73 13.32 1.25
N THR A 83 -31.96 14.00 0.40
CA THR A 83 -30.96 13.45 -0.52
C THR A 83 -29.57 14.03 -0.18
N ALA A 84 -28.51 13.70 -0.93
CA ALA A 84 -27.20 14.33 -0.75
C ALA A 84 -27.24 15.86 -0.88
N GLY A 85 -27.89 16.35 -1.94
CA GLY A 85 -27.83 17.76 -2.34
C GLY A 85 -29.08 18.58 -2.01
N ASN A 86 -30.17 17.97 -1.56
CA ASN A 86 -31.39 18.69 -1.21
C ASN A 86 -32.16 18.06 -0.04
N LEU A 87 -33.13 18.82 0.48
CA LEU A 87 -34.03 18.38 1.54
C LEU A 87 -35.47 18.79 1.23
N ALA A 88 -36.39 17.83 1.27
CA ALA A 88 -37.82 18.12 1.26
C ALA A 88 -38.41 18.03 2.67
N LEU A 89 -39.26 18.99 3.07
CA LEU A 89 -39.97 18.98 4.35
C LEU A 89 -41.49 18.90 4.14
N TYR A 90 -42.15 18.14 5.00
CA TYR A 90 -43.60 18.05 5.10
C TYR A 90 -44.01 18.68 6.43
N LEU A 91 -44.64 19.84 6.36
CA LEU A 91 -45.00 20.62 7.55
C LEU A 91 -46.49 20.53 7.85
N THR A 92 -46.87 20.85 9.08
CA THR A 92 -48.24 21.27 9.42
C THR A 92 -48.51 22.67 8.89
N ASP A 93 -49.79 23.03 8.74
CA ASP A 93 -50.18 24.37 8.28
C ASP A 93 -49.68 25.44 9.27
N GLU A 94 -49.78 25.17 10.57
CA GLU A 94 -49.27 26.06 11.63
C GLU A 94 -47.76 26.27 11.52
N ALA A 95 -46.97 25.19 11.42
CA ALA A 95 -45.52 25.32 11.27
C ALA A 95 -45.12 25.97 9.94
N THR A 96 -45.92 25.80 8.88
CA THR A 96 -45.71 26.52 7.61
C THR A 96 -45.83 28.02 7.79
N THR A 97 -46.87 28.48 8.50
CA THR A 97 -47.09 29.90 8.80
C THR A 97 -45.97 30.46 9.68
N LEU A 98 -45.58 29.73 10.74
CA LEU A 98 -44.49 30.14 11.63
C LEU A 98 -43.14 30.19 10.91
N LEU A 99 -42.86 29.22 10.04
CA LEU A 99 -41.65 29.21 9.23
C LEU A 99 -41.60 30.42 8.30
N ALA A 100 -42.69 30.71 7.58
CA ALA A 100 -42.76 31.84 6.65
C ALA A 100 -42.45 33.17 7.35
N ASP A 101 -43.02 33.40 8.55
CA ASP A 101 -42.69 34.56 9.38
C ASP A 101 -41.21 34.56 9.80
N ALA A 102 -40.68 33.40 10.21
CA ALA A 102 -39.34 33.30 10.79
C ALA A 102 -38.19 33.38 9.77
N VAL A 103 -38.39 32.97 8.51
CA VAL A 103 -37.27 32.84 7.55
C VAL A 103 -37.26 33.85 6.42
N VAL A 104 -38.39 34.45 6.06
CA VAL A 104 -38.43 35.39 4.94
C VAL A 104 -37.71 36.69 5.32
N PRO A 105 -36.68 37.10 4.55
CA PRO A 105 -35.90 38.28 4.89
C PRO A 105 -36.75 39.53 4.76
N ARG A 106 -36.75 40.33 5.82
CA ARG A 106 -37.45 41.62 5.89
C ARG A 106 -36.56 42.64 6.53
N TRP A 107 -36.60 43.86 6.01
CA TRP A 107 -35.84 44.95 6.58
C TRP A 107 -36.74 45.92 7.34
N THR A 108 -36.32 46.29 8.55
CA THR A 108 -36.92 47.36 9.34
C THR A 108 -35.83 48.31 9.84
N TYR A 109 -36.15 49.59 9.96
CA TYR A 109 -35.22 50.58 10.51
C TYR A 109 -34.82 50.28 11.96
N ALA A 110 -35.69 49.65 12.75
CA ALA A 110 -35.47 49.39 14.17
C ALA A 110 -34.67 48.10 14.45
N ALA A 111 -34.91 47.02 13.70
CA ALA A 111 -34.32 45.71 13.96
C ALA A 111 -33.28 45.26 12.90
N GLY A 112 -33.09 46.04 11.84
CA GLY A 112 -32.26 45.64 10.71
C GLY A 112 -32.93 44.56 9.85
N VAL A 113 -32.14 43.63 9.32
CA VAL A 113 -32.66 42.46 8.57
C VAL A 113 -33.12 41.41 9.57
N THR A 114 -34.39 41.04 9.50
CA THR A 114 -34.99 39.90 10.20
C THR A 114 -35.20 38.75 9.21
N GLY A 115 -35.23 37.50 9.68
CA GLY A 115 -35.30 36.33 8.82
C GLY A 115 -33.92 35.79 8.42
N ILE A 116 -33.87 34.91 7.42
CA ILE A 116 -32.62 34.37 6.88
C ILE A 116 -32.14 35.29 5.77
N GLU A 117 -30.96 35.90 5.93
CA GLU A 117 -30.42 36.84 4.94
C GLU A 117 -30.17 36.17 3.59
N GLY A 118 -30.58 36.83 2.51
CA GLY A 118 -30.38 36.32 1.15
C GLY A 118 -31.32 35.18 0.75
N LEU A 119 -32.19 34.70 1.65
CA LEU A 119 -33.15 33.66 1.30
C LEU A 119 -34.19 34.19 0.30
N ARG A 120 -34.49 33.38 -0.70
CA ARG A 120 -35.56 33.57 -1.68
C ARG A 120 -36.45 32.36 -1.69
N TRP A 121 -37.63 32.53 -2.29
CA TRP A 121 -38.54 31.42 -2.47
C TRP A 121 -39.25 31.49 -3.80
N ARG A 122 -39.65 30.32 -4.31
CA ARG A 122 -40.43 30.20 -5.56
C ARG A 122 -41.42 29.06 -5.47
N LEU A 123 -42.47 29.13 -6.28
CA LEU A 123 -43.48 28.06 -6.35
C LEU A 123 -43.03 26.97 -7.31
N LEU A 124 -43.01 25.74 -6.81
CA LEU A 124 -42.78 24.54 -7.63
C LEU A 124 -44.13 23.84 -7.90
N GLY A 125 -44.95 24.49 -8.73
CA GLY A 125 -46.31 24.06 -9.06
C GLY A 125 -47.35 24.49 -8.01
N ARG A 126 -48.46 23.74 -7.91
CA ARG A 126 -49.60 24.11 -7.05
C ARG A 126 -49.39 23.86 -5.55
N ASN A 127 -48.50 22.93 -5.19
CA ASN A 127 -48.42 22.41 -3.82
C ASN A 127 -47.04 22.53 -3.17
N ARG A 128 -46.02 23.07 -3.84
CA ARG A 128 -44.66 23.11 -3.30
C ARG A 128 -44.05 24.50 -3.33
N VAL A 129 -43.21 24.77 -2.35
CA VAL A 129 -42.42 26.01 -2.24
C VAL A 129 -40.96 25.59 -2.16
N SER A 130 -40.11 26.14 -3.01
CA SER A 130 -38.66 26.01 -2.90
C SER A 130 -38.13 27.24 -2.17
N LEU A 131 -37.27 27.00 -1.18
CA LEU A 131 -36.46 27.99 -0.46
C LEU A 131 -35.01 27.82 -0.90
N TYR A 132 -34.36 28.90 -1.32
CA TYR A 132 -33.01 28.86 -1.88
C TYR A 132 -32.29 30.19 -1.63
N VAL A 133 -30.98 30.20 -1.80
CA VAL A 133 -30.18 31.43 -1.74
C VAL A 133 -29.59 31.69 -3.14
N PRO A 134 -29.78 32.87 -3.76
CA PRO A 134 -29.27 33.14 -5.09
C PRO A 134 -27.74 32.97 -5.15
N GLY A 135 -27.29 32.20 -6.14
CA GLY A 135 -25.88 31.88 -6.36
C GLY A 135 -25.35 30.68 -5.57
N GLN A 136 -26.20 30.02 -4.76
CA GLN A 136 -25.86 28.80 -4.03
C GLN A 136 -26.58 27.60 -4.62
N ALA A 137 -25.96 26.42 -4.52
CA ALA A 137 -26.59 25.16 -4.94
C ALA A 137 -27.65 24.67 -3.91
N ALA A 138 -27.69 25.29 -2.73
CA ALA A 138 -28.56 24.90 -1.64
C ALA A 138 -30.05 25.15 -1.95
N GLU A 139 -30.87 24.11 -1.80
CA GLU A 139 -32.32 24.16 -1.99
C GLU A 139 -33.05 23.30 -0.95
N LEU A 140 -34.11 23.88 -0.37
CA LEU A 140 -35.02 23.20 0.54
C LEU A 140 -36.45 23.31 0.01
N VAL A 141 -37.15 22.18 -0.13
CA VAL A 141 -38.49 22.14 -0.73
C VAL A 141 -39.55 21.83 0.32
N LEU A 142 -40.49 22.75 0.52
CA LEU A 142 -41.67 22.53 1.35
C LEU A 142 -42.78 21.88 0.52
N HIS A 143 -43.27 20.73 0.97
CA HIS A 143 -44.32 19.96 0.29
C HIS A 143 -45.71 20.19 0.92
N ASN A 144 -46.71 20.33 0.05
CA ASN A 144 -48.11 20.58 0.39
C ASN A 144 -48.37 21.89 1.15
N THR A 145 -47.49 22.87 1.00
CA THR A 145 -47.53 24.12 1.78
C THR A 145 -47.90 25.36 0.96
N ALA A 146 -47.89 25.31 -0.38
CA ALA A 146 -47.92 26.52 -1.22
C ALA A 146 -49.11 27.47 -0.97
N ALA A 147 -50.32 26.95 -0.74
CA ALA A 147 -51.48 27.79 -0.44
C ALA A 147 -51.37 28.46 0.94
N VAL A 148 -50.90 27.70 1.95
CA VAL A 148 -50.70 28.19 3.31
C VAL A 148 -49.56 29.20 3.35
N TRP A 149 -48.45 28.91 2.68
CA TRP A 149 -47.30 29.81 2.55
C TRP A 149 -47.70 31.15 1.96
N LYS A 150 -48.45 31.17 0.85
CA LYS A 150 -48.95 32.41 0.24
C LYS A 150 -49.83 33.21 1.19
N ARG A 151 -50.73 32.54 1.91
CA ARG A 151 -51.61 33.17 2.89
C ARG A 151 -50.80 33.78 4.03
N ALA A 152 -49.87 33.01 4.59
CA ALA A 152 -48.97 33.47 5.66
C ALA A 152 -48.18 34.71 5.23
N LEU A 153 -47.65 34.74 4.00
CA LEU A 153 -46.95 35.93 3.49
C LEU A 153 -47.87 37.14 3.30
N ALA A 154 -49.09 36.94 2.80
CA ALA A 154 -50.06 38.02 2.67
C ALA A 154 -50.45 38.62 4.03
N GLU A 155 -50.70 37.75 5.03
CA GLU A 155 -50.98 38.15 6.41
C GLU A 155 -49.78 38.87 7.03
N LEU A 156 -48.56 38.37 6.77
CA LEU A 156 -47.33 38.97 7.26
C LEU A 156 -47.13 40.39 6.72
N SER A 157 -47.27 40.56 5.40
CA SER A 157 -47.19 41.87 4.75
C SER A 157 -48.27 42.83 5.26
N ALA A 158 -49.48 42.34 5.55
CA ALA A 158 -50.55 43.18 6.12
C ALA A 158 -50.25 43.60 7.57
N SER A 159 -49.61 42.73 8.36
CA SER A 159 -49.29 43.00 9.77
C SER A 159 -48.11 43.94 9.99
N GLN A 160 -47.26 44.13 8.98
CA GLN A 160 -46.04 44.94 9.06
C GLN A 160 -45.85 45.81 7.80
N PRO A 161 -46.69 46.84 7.60
CA PRO A 161 -46.66 47.66 6.38
C PRO A 161 -45.37 48.47 6.22
N ASP A 162 -44.68 48.78 7.33
CA ASP A 162 -43.41 49.53 7.33
C ASP A 162 -42.18 48.66 7.05
N ALA A 163 -42.34 47.34 7.06
CA ALA A 163 -41.26 46.41 6.71
C ALA A 163 -41.16 46.35 5.18
N VAL A 164 -40.03 46.81 4.63
CA VAL A 164 -39.76 46.60 3.21
C VAL A 164 -39.46 45.11 3.03
N ALA A 165 -40.41 44.39 2.44
CA ALA A 165 -40.15 43.04 1.95
C ALA A 165 -38.99 43.16 0.96
N VAL A 166 -37.86 42.53 1.29
CA VAL A 166 -36.77 42.38 0.33
C VAL A 166 -37.37 41.52 -0.77
N ASP A 167 -37.60 42.11 -1.95
CA ASP A 167 -38.40 41.50 -3.02
C ASP A 167 -38.03 40.02 -3.19
N ALA A 168 -38.94 39.16 -2.76
CA ALA A 168 -38.67 37.74 -2.54
C ALA A 168 -38.70 36.93 -3.84
N SER A 169 -38.95 37.59 -4.97
CA SER A 169 -38.83 37.04 -6.32
C SER A 169 -37.40 37.20 -6.83
N ASP A 170 -36.77 36.12 -7.34
CA ASP A 170 -35.50 35.93 -8.12
C ASP A 170 -34.39 37.02 -8.14
N ASN A 171 -34.42 37.99 -7.24
CA ASN A 171 -33.60 39.17 -7.25
C ASN A 171 -32.28 38.86 -6.53
N PRO A 172 -31.16 39.41 -7.03
CA PRO A 172 -29.87 39.26 -6.39
C PRO A 172 -29.89 39.85 -4.96
N TRP A 173 -28.88 39.48 -4.19
CA TRP A 173 -28.68 39.98 -2.83
C TRP A 173 -28.74 41.52 -2.77
N GLN A 174 -29.62 42.05 -1.94
CA GLN A 174 -29.70 43.48 -1.68
C GLN A 174 -28.46 43.94 -0.88
N PRO A 175 -27.97 45.18 -1.05
CA PRO A 175 -26.80 45.68 -0.32
C PRO A 175 -26.90 45.53 1.20
N VAL A 176 -28.10 45.71 1.75
CA VAL A 176 -28.36 45.56 3.19
C VAL A 176 -28.24 44.11 3.68
N GLU A 177 -28.63 43.13 2.85
CA GLU A 177 -28.48 41.70 3.16
C GLU A 177 -26.99 41.30 3.15
N ARG A 178 -26.21 41.82 2.19
CA ARG A 178 -24.76 41.56 2.13
C ARG A 178 -24.03 42.13 3.34
N LEU A 179 -24.45 43.31 3.80
CA LEU A 179 -23.88 43.93 5.00
C LEU A 179 -24.25 43.14 6.25
N ALA A 180 -25.51 42.70 6.38
CA ALA A 180 -25.96 41.88 7.50
C ALA A 180 -25.21 40.52 7.55
N ALA A 181 -25.09 39.84 6.41
CA ALA A 181 -24.39 38.55 6.33
C ALA A 181 -22.88 38.63 6.63
N ARG A 182 -22.26 39.81 6.50
CA ARG A 182 -20.85 40.06 6.90
C ARG A 182 -20.69 40.38 8.37
N ARG A 183 -21.75 40.83 9.04
CA ARG A 183 -21.70 41.34 10.42
C ARG A 183 -21.87 40.22 11.46
N PHE A 184 -22.50 39.10 11.10
CA PHE A 184 -22.72 37.98 12.00
C PHE A 184 -21.65 36.90 11.82
N ASP A 185 -21.07 36.46 12.94
CA ASP A 185 -20.19 35.29 12.95
C ASP A 185 -20.96 34.07 12.45
N ARG A 186 -20.36 33.34 11.51
CA ARG A 186 -20.93 32.06 11.09
C ARG A 186 -20.86 31.08 12.27
N PRO A 187 -21.95 30.34 12.56
CA PRO A 187 -21.91 29.28 13.56
C PRO A 187 -20.78 28.28 13.24
N HIS A 188 -20.20 27.68 14.29
CA HIS A 188 -19.16 26.67 14.13
C HIS A 188 -19.66 25.52 13.25
N ALA A 189 -18.79 24.97 12.40
CA ALA A 189 -19.15 23.93 11.42
C ALA A 189 -19.82 22.71 12.08
N GLU A 190 -19.39 22.35 13.29
CA GLU A 190 -19.98 21.25 14.07
C GLU A 190 -21.45 21.52 14.45
N LEU A 191 -21.80 22.75 14.84
CA LEU A 191 -23.18 23.11 15.17
C LEU A 191 -24.07 23.08 13.93
N ILE A 192 -23.55 23.53 12.78
CA ILE A 192 -24.23 23.46 11.50
C ILE A 192 -24.51 21.99 11.13
N ALA A 193 -23.49 21.12 11.23
CA ALA A 193 -23.63 19.70 10.95
C ALA A 193 -24.66 19.03 11.87
N ARG A 194 -24.62 19.29 13.18
CA ARG A 194 -25.58 18.74 14.15
C ARG A 194 -27.01 19.19 13.87
N GLY A 195 -27.24 20.47 13.58
CA GLY A 195 -28.59 20.97 13.29
C GLY A 195 -29.12 20.50 11.94
N SER A 196 -28.30 20.47 10.89
CA SER A 196 -28.67 19.88 9.60
C SER A 196 -29.03 18.40 9.76
N THR A 197 -28.19 17.63 10.46
CA THR A 197 -28.45 16.20 10.72
C THR A 197 -29.71 15.99 11.55
N ALA A 198 -29.95 16.81 12.57
CA ALA A 198 -31.18 16.77 13.36
C ALA A 198 -32.43 17.05 12.51
N LEU A 199 -32.37 18.03 11.60
CA LEU A 199 -33.48 18.30 10.69
C LEU A 199 -33.72 17.15 9.71
N ARG A 200 -32.64 16.55 9.19
CA ARG A 200 -32.71 15.39 8.28
C ARG A 200 -33.25 14.13 8.97
N ARG A 201 -32.99 13.97 10.28
CA ARG A 201 -33.39 12.84 11.11
C ARG A 201 -34.50 13.18 12.12
N ILE A 202 -35.38 14.11 11.76
CA ILE A 202 -36.41 14.65 12.66
C ILE A 202 -37.37 13.58 13.23
N GLY A 203 -37.50 12.44 12.55
CA GLY A 203 -38.31 11.30 12.96
C GLY A 203 -37.89 10.70 14.32
N LEU A 204 -36.62 10.87 14.71
CA LEU A 204 -36.10 10.34 15.98
C LEU A 204 -36.80 10.93 17.22
N TRP A 205 -37.44 12.09 17.10
CA TRP A 205 -38.11 12.77 18.22
C TRP A 205 -39.62 12.71 18.18
N ARG A 206 -40.24 11.94 17.29
CA ARG A 206 -41.71 11.84 17.19
C ARG A 206 -42.39 11.42 18.49
N ASP A 207 -41.72 10.55 19.23
CA ASP A 207 -42.21 9.99 20.50
C ASP A 207 -41.47 10.57 21.72
N ALA A 208 -40.70 11.64 21.53
CA ALA A 208 -40.07 12.33 22.64
C ALA A 208 -41.13 12.94 23.57
N VAL A 209 -40.90 12.87 24.88
CA VAL A 209 -41.78 13.49 25.89
C VAL A 209 -41.75 15.01 25.76
N GLU A 210 -40.58 15.58 25.52
CA GLU A 210 -40.34 17.01 25.36
C GLU A 210 -39.09 17.25 24.50
N ILE A 211 -39.07 18.31 23.71
CA ILE A 211 -37.92 18.75 22.91
C ILE A 211 -37.71 20.27 22.98
N ASP A 212 -36.45 20.72 22.93
CA ASP A 212 -36.07 22.14 23.01
C ASP A 212 -34.71 22.42 22.33
N PHE A 213 -34.73 22.46 21.00
CA PHE A 213 -33.55 22.66 20.14
C PHE A 213 -33.11 24.12 20.07
N ALA A 214 -33.99 25.05 20.48
CA ALA A 214 -33.62 26.45 20.64
C ALA A 214 -32.64 26.62 21.81
N LYS A 215 -32.79 25.80 22.87
CA LYS A 215 -31.87 25.80 24.00
C LYS A 215 -30.61 24.96 23.75
N ALA A 216 -30.77 23.74 23.21
CA ALA A 216 -29.65 22.85 22.95
C ALA A 216 -29.95 21.87 21.82
N LEU A 217 -29.08 21.82 20.81
CA LEU A 217 -29.16 20.80 19.76
C LEU A 217 -28.81 19.41 20.30
N PRO A 218 -29.36 18.34 19.70
CA PRO A 218 -28.96 16.95 20.00
C PRO A 218 -27.46 16.74 19.81
N THR A 219 -26.87 15.84 20.60
CA THR A 219 -25.48 15.41 20.42
C THR A 219 -25.36 14.45 19.24
N MET A 220 -24.15 14.17 18.75
CA MET A 220 -23.95 13.18 17.70
C MET A 220 -24.43 11.77 18.12
N ALA A 221 -24.32 11.42 19.41
CA ALA A 221 -24.82 10.16 19.93
C ALA A 221 -26.35 10.03 19.82
N ASP A 222 -27.08 11.12 20.10
CA ASP A 222 -28.54 11.16 19.96
C ASP A 222 -29.00 10.99 18.51
N LEU A 223 -28.16 11.40 17.56
CA LEU A 223 -28.44 11.39 16.12
C LEU A 223 -28.24 10.02 15.46
N VAL A 224 -27.66 9.05 16.16
CA VAL A 224 -27.38 7.69 15.65
C VAL A 224 -28.67 6.88 15.45
N GLY A 225 -29.65 7.05 16.34
CA GLY A 225 -30.94 6.35 16.26
C GLY A 225 -30.84 4.81 16.32
N PRO A 226 -31.90 4.09 15.93
CA PRO A 226 -32.05 2.66 16.20
C PRO A 226 -31.28 1.71 15.24
N HIS A 227 -30.81 2.20 14.10
CA HIS A 227 -30.10 1.45 13.07
C HIS A 227 -28.80 2.17 12.61
N PRO A 228 -27.82 2.39 13.51
CA PRO A 228 -26.52 3.02 13.20
C PRO A 228 -25.87 2.49 11.93
N GLU A 229 -25.92 1.17 11.76
CA GLU A 229 -25.29 0.44 10.68
C GLU A 229 -25.83 0.80 9.29
N LEU A 230 -27.03 1.39 9.23
CA LEU A 230 -27.67 1.80 7.99
C LEU A 230 -27.46 3.28 7.65
N LEU A 231 -27.03 4.10 8.61
CA LEU A 231 -26.76 5.53 8.41
C LEU A 231 -25.43 5.80 7.71
N LEU A 232 -24.53 4.84 7.73
CA LEU A 232 -23.33 4.88 6.92
C LEU A 232 -23.75 4.69 5.46
N PRO A 233 -23.23 5.50 4.51
CA PRO A 233 -23.35 5.15 3.12
C PRO A 233 -22.97 3.69 2.94
N THR A 234 -23.74 2.93 2.17
CA THR A 234 -23.27 1.65 1.64
C THR A 234 -21.94 1.79 0.86
N ARG A 235 -21.49 3.03 0.58
CA ARG A 235 -20.15 3.45 0.11
C ARG A 235 -19.14 3.85 1.22
N ALA A 236 -19.55 3.88 2.48
CA ALA A 236 -18.73 3.89 3.69
C ALA A 236 -18.74 2.53 4.43
N ARG A 237 -19.34 1.49 3.83
CA ARG A 237 -18.46 0.41 3.41
C ARG A 237 -17.82 0.90 2.11
N ARG A 238 -16.59 1.42 2.17
CA ARG A 238 -15.70 1.11 1.04
C ARG A 238 -15.86 -0.41 0.81
N PRO A 239 -15.85 -0.95 -0.43
CA PRO A 239 -15.56 -2.39 -0.53
C PRO A 239 -14.39 -2.60 0.43
N ALA A 240 -14.55 -3.49 1.42
CA ALA A 240 -13.52 -3.71 2.42
C ALA A 240 -12.21 -3.78 1.62
N GLY A 241 -11.26 -2.90 1.92
CA GLY A 241 -9.99 -2.85 1.22
C GLY A 241 -9.49 -4.28 1.11
N VAL A 242 -9.20 -4.71 -0.10
CA VAL A 242 -8.94 -6.12 -0.32
C VAL A 242 -7.63 -6.47 0.37
N THR A 243 -7.64 -7.53 1.15
CA THR A 243 -6.43 -8.02 1.80
C THR A 243 -5.71 -8.95 0.83
N VAL A 244 -4.49 -8.59 0.46
CA VAL A 244 -3.63 -9.37 -0.43
C VAL A 244 -2.37 -9.76 0.32
N ALA A 245 -2.09 -11.07 0.38
CA ALA A 245 -0.85 -11.56 0.97
C ALA A 245 0.20 -11.88 -0.10
N CYS A 246 1.44 -11.48 0.17
CA CYS A 246 2.61 -12.03 -0.51
C CYS A 246 3.22 -13.10 0.38
N VAL A 247 3.21 -14.36 -0.07
CA VAL A 247 3.72 -15.50 0.71
C VAL A 247 4.74 -16.27 -0.13
N ALA A 248 5.74 -16.87 0.50
CA ALA A 248 6.60 -17.87 -0.15
C ALA A 248 7.23 -18.77 0.91
N GLN A 249 7.65 -19.98 0.52
CA GLN A 249 8.22 -20.95 1.46
C GLN A 249 9.62 -20.57 1.99
N ARG A 250 10.39 -19.79 1.24
CA ARG A 250 11.78 -19.44 1.59
C ARG A 250 11.96 -17.93 1.84
N GLY A 251 12.98 -17.56 2.59
CA GLY A 251 13.45 -16.17 2.67
C GLY A 251 14.09 -15.71 1.35
N GLY A 252 14.37 -14.41 1.21
CA GLY A 252 15.16 -13.89 0.09
C GLY A 252 14.50 -13.90 -1.29
N THR A 253 13.21 -14.26 -1.44
CA THR A 253 12.53 -14.28 -2.75
C THR A 253 12.10 -12.89 -3.26
N GLY A 254 12.37 -11.83 -2.49
CA GLY A 254 12.01 -10.45 -2.83
C GLY A 254 10.60 -10.02 -2.39
N ARG A 255 9.95 -10.72 -1.45
CA ARG A 255 8.59 -10.40 -0.96
C ARG A 255 8.45 -8.98 -0.44
N THR A 256 9.21 -8.63 0.60
CA THR A 256 9.17 -7.32 1.26
C THR A 256 9.43 -6.18 0.27
N THR A 257 10.50 -6.31 -0.53
CA THR A 257 10.85 -5.35 -1.58
C THR A 257 9.74 -5.18 -2.61
N THR A 258 9.10 -6.27 -3.02
CA THR A 258 7.96 -6.24 -3.96
C THR A 258 6.75 -5.58 -3.31
N VAL A 259 6.37 -5.99 -2.09
CA VAL A 259 5.19 -5.50 -1.36
C VAL A 259 5.28 -3.99 -1.12
N VAL A 260 6.43 -3.51 -0.63
CA VAL A 260 6.61 -2.10 -0.31
C VAL A 260 6.58 -1.21 -1.55
N ASN A 261 7.24 -1.63 -2.64
CA ASN A 261 7.30 -0.84 -3.86
C ASN A 261 6.00 -0.91 -4.67
N VAL A 262 5.29 -2.05 -4.67
CA VAL A 262 3.90 -2.11 -5.19
C VAL A 262 2.99 -1.16 -4.41
N GLY A 263 3.12 -1.14 -3.08
CA GLY A 263 2.37 -0.22 -2.23
C GLY A 263 2.66 1.26 -2.54
N ALA A 264 3.93 1.60 -2.79
CA ALA A 264 4.35 2.95 -3.12
C ALA A 264 3.85 3.37 -4.52
N SER A 265 3.93 2.48 -5.51
CA SER A 265 3.39 2.73 -6.85
C SER A 265 1.88 2.95 -6.84
N LEU A 266 1.13 2.17 -6.06
CA LEU A 266 -0.31 2.38 -5.88
C LEU A 266 -0.62 3.68 -5.11
N ALA A 267 0.23 4.07 -4.16
CA ALA A 267 0.10 5.34 -3.46
C ALA A 267 0.28 6.52 -4.42
N GLU A 268 1.24 6.46 -5.33
CA GLU A 268 1.41 7.44 -6.44
C GLU A 268 0.17 7.49 -7.35
N ALA A 269 -0.51 6.35 -7.55
CA ALA A 269 -1.80 6.28 -8.24
C ALA A 269 -3.00 6.78 -7.39
N GLY A 270 -2.76 7.46 -6.26
CA GLY A 270 -3.79 8.04 -5.40
C GLY A 270 -4.48 7.05 -4.46
N LYS A 271 -3.95 5.82 -4.30
CA LYS A 271 -4.55 4.80 -3.43
C LYS A 271 -4.04 4.91 -1.99
N ARG A 272 -4.87 4.52 -1.04
CA ARG A 272 -4.47 4.40 0.36
C ARG A 272 -4.15 2.94 0.64
N VAL A 273 -2.87 2.63 0.64
CA VAL A 273 -2.34 1.29 0.87
C VAL A 273 -1.84 1.19 2.31
N LEU A 274 -2.22 0.12 2.98
CA LEU A 274 -1.65 -0.25 4.27
C LEU A 274 -0.93 -1.58 4.14
N ILE A 275 0.32 -1.63 4.57
CA ILE A 275 1.05 -2.87 4.79
C ILE A 275 0.92 -3.25 6.26
N ILE A 276 0.61 -4.52 6.53
CA ILE A 276 0.75 -5.10 7.87
C ILE A 276 1.99 -5.97 7.86
N ASP A 277 3.01 -5.58 8.62
CA ASP A 277 4.27 -6.31 8.72
C ASP A 277 4.13 -7.45 9.75
N LEU A 278 4.05 -8.69 9.28
CA LEU A 278 3.89 -9.87 10.13
C LEU A 278 5.23 -10.55 10.45
N ALA A 279 6.36 -10.01 9.98
CA ALA A 279 7.66 -10.58 10.25
C ALA A 279 8.18 -10.11 11.62
N GLU A 280 8.62 -11.07 12.44
CA GLU A 280 9.12 -10.77 13.78
C GLU A 280 10.52 -10.13 13.74
N PHE A 281 11.35 -10.58 12.80
CA PHE A 281 12.74 -10.12 12.59
C PHE A 281 13.08 -10.13 11.10
N ASN A 282 14.01 -9.25 10.69
CA ASN A 282 14.42 -9.03 9.30
C ASN A 282 13.23 -8.72 8.37
N GLY A 283 12.20 -8.08 8.94
CA GLY A 283 10.94 -7.72 8.28
C GLY A 283 10.98 -6.34 7.67
N LEU A 284 9.88 -5.91 7.07
CA LEU A 284 9.76 -4.60 6.43
C LEU A 284 10.21 -3.46 7.34
N LEU A 285 9.80 -3.48 8.61
CA LEU A 285 10.15 -2.43 9.57
C LEU A 285 11.67 -2.34 9.80
N ASP A 286 12.37 -3.47 9.82
CA ASP A 286 13.82 -3.49 10.05
C ASP A 286 14.58 -2.82 8.88
N TRP A 287 14.04 -2.90 7.65
CA TRP A 287 14.66 -2.32 6.45
C TRP A 287 14.20 -0.89 6.13
N TYR A 288 12.90 -0.62 6.21
CA TYR A 288 12.29 0.62 5.69
C TYR A 288 11.82 1.59 6.78
N ALA A 289 11.91 1.20 8.05
CA ALA A 289 11.52 2.04 9.19
C ALA A 289 12.37 1.72 10.44
N SER A 290 13.68 1.51 10.24
CA SER A 290 14.61 1.04 11.28
C SER A 290 14.64 1.96 12.52
N ASP A 291 14.46 3.27 12.32
CA ASP A 291 14.36 4.29 13.38
C ASP A 291 13.08 4.16 14.23
N ARG A 292 12.09 3.40 13.77
CA ARG A 292 10.78 3.22 14.42
C ARG A 292 10.58 1.83 15.02
N VAL A 293 11.50 0.90 14.81
CA VAL A 293 11.38 -0.50 15.26
C VAL A 293 11.15 -0.60 16.77
N GLU A 294 11.92 0.13 17.58
CA GLU A 294 11.78 0.10 19.05
C GLU A 294 10.40 0.61 19.50
N GLN A 295 9.95 1.72 18.92
CA GLN A 295 8.62 2.27 19.20
C GLN A 295 7.50 1.32 18.74
N ALA A 296 7.65 0.71 17.56
CA ALA A 296 6.72 -0.25 16.98
C ALA A 296 6.58 -1.55 17.79
N ARG A 297 7.66 -1.98 18.46
CA ARG A 297 7.71 -3.20 19.29
C ARG A 297 7.48 -2.93 20.79
N SER A 298 7.15 -1.69 21.17
CA SER A 298 6.91 -1.28 22.56
C SER A 298 5.67 -1.95 23.20
N ALA A 299 5.62 -1.97 24.54
CA ALA A 299 4.46 -2.44 25.28
C ALA A 299 3.21 -1.59 25.00
N GLU A 300 3.40 -0.28 24.79
CA GLU A 300 2.36 0.67 24.42
C GLU A 300 1.76 0.33 23.05
N ALA A 301 2.61 0.03 22.06
CA ALA A 301 2.17 -0.38 20.72
C ALA A 301 1.38 -1.69 20.77
N ARG A 302 1.82 -2.66 21.58
CA ARG A 302 1.08 -3.92 21.76
C ARG A 302 -0.29 -3.69 22.42
N ALA A 303 -0.36 -2.84 23.45
CA ALA A 303 -1.62 -2.49 24.09
C ALA A 303 -2.58 -1.72 23.16
N ALA A 304 -2.04 -0.86 22.28
CA ALA A 304 -2.81 -0.19 21.22
C ALA A 304 -3.41 -1.19 20.23
N MET A 305 -2.61 -2.15 19.77
CA MET A 305 -3.05 -3.22 18.88
C MET A 305 -4.17 -4.08 19.51
N ASP A 306 -4.02 -4.44 20.79
CA ASP A 306 -5.04 -5.22 21.51
C ASP A 306 -6.37 -4.47 21.60
N ARG A 307 -6.34 -3.14 21.81
CA ARG A 307 -7.54 -2.30 21.78
C ARG A 307 -8.18 -2.29 20.40
N LEU A 308 -7.39 -2.11 19.33
CA LEU A 308 -7.89 -2.18 17.95
C LEU A 308 -8.60 -3.50 17.69
N ILE A 309 -7.97 -4.62 18.03
CA ILE A 309 -8.52 -5.96 17.80
C ILE A 309 -9.82 -6.18 18.59
N ALA A 310 -9.87 -5.73 19.85
CA ALA A 310 -11.02 -5.92 20.71
C ALA A 310 -12.24 -5.04 20.32
N THR A 311 -11.99 -3.84 19.80
CA THR A 311 -13.03 -2.79 19.62
C THR A 311 -13.32 -2.45 18.17
N GLY A 312 -12.40 -2.74 17.26
CA GLY A 312 -12.40 -2.26 15.88
C GLY A 312 -12.06 -0.76 15.73
N ASP A 313 -11.69 -0.08 16.82
CA ASP A 313 -11.37 1.35 16.79
C ASP A 313 -9.97 1.61 16.24
N TRP A 314 -9.89 2.01 14.97
CA TRP A 314 -8.64 2.36 14.29
C TRP A 314 -7.86 3.51 14.95
N SER A 315 -8.54 4.42 15.65
CA SER A 315 -7.88 5.54 16.30
C SER A 315 -6.91 5.09 17.41
N SER A 316 -7.11 3.89 17.95
CA SER A 316 -6.27 3.31 18.99
C SER A 316 -4.83 3.02 18.55
N VAL A 317 -4.58 2.85 17.25
CA VAL A 317 -3.25 2.57 16.66
C VAL A 317 -2.68 3.73 15.85
N ALA A 318 -3.28 4.94 15.92
CA ALA A 318 -2.90 6.06 15.06
C ALA A 318 -1.41 6.44 15.17
N GLU A 319 -0.81 6.29 16.36
CA GLU A 319 0.60 6.57 16.62
C GLU A 319 1.55 5.45 16.15
N GLN A 320 1.03 4.24 15.92
CA GLN A 320 1.78 3.07 15.47
C GLN A 320 1.76 2.92 13.95
N VAL A 321 0.89 3.65 13.25
CA VAL A 321 0.83 3.67 11.79
C VAL A 321 1.95 4.57 11.25
N ILE A 322 2.96 3.96 10.64
CA ILE A 322 4.10 4.64 10.05
C ILE A 322 3.79 4.96 8.59
N THR A 323 3.85 6.23 8.20
CA THR A 323 3.67 6.61 6.79
C THR A 323 5.02 6.57 6.09
N LEU A 324 5.18 5.67 5.12
CA LEU A 324 6.39 5.57 4.30
C LEU A 324 6.36 6.52 3.11
N HIS A 325 5.18 6.74 2.53
CA HIS A 325 5.03 7.62 1.37
C HIS A 325 3.65 8.28 1.33
N ALA A 326 3.60 9.53 0.87
CA ALA A 326 2.37 10.26 0.60
C ALA A 326 2.51 11.01 -0.72
N SER A 327 1.56 10.79 -1.63
CA SER A 327 1.53 11.45 -2.94
C SER A 327 0.74 12.75 -2.88
N ASP A 328 1.03 13.67 -3.79
CA ASP A 328 0.26 14.91 -3.98
C ASP A 328 -1.20 14.63 -4.39
N GLY A 329 -1.46 13.48 -5.00
CA GLY A 329 -2.79 13.01 -5.39
C GLY A 329 -3.66 12.51 -4.22
N GLY A 330 -3.17 12.60 -2.98
CA GLY A 330 -3.88 12.16 -1.79
C GLY A 330 -3.81 10.65 -1.53
N GLY A 331 -3.03 9.91 -2.31
CA GLY A 331 -2.67 8.53 -2.02
C GLY A 331 -1.58 8.44 -0.95
N ARG A 332 -1.53 7.30 -0.25
CA ARG A 332 -0.64 7.10 0.89
C ARG A 332 -0.25 5.64 1.02
N LEU A 333 1.04 5.38 1.24
CA LEU A 333 1.57 4.12 1.73
C LEU A 333 1.85 4.23 3.23
N ALA A 334 1.21 3.38 4.02
CA ALA A 334 1.48 3.27 5.43
C ALA A 334 1.76 1.83 5.84
N VAL A 335 2.43 1.66 6.96
CA VAL A 335 2.80 0.38 7.58
C VAL A 335 2.23 0.35 8.99
N LEU A 336 1.69 -0.81 9.37
CA LEU A 336 1.31 -1.12 10.74
C LEU A 336 2.10 -2.36 11.18
N PRO A 337 2.85 -2.29 12.29
CA PRO A 337 3.49 -3.47 12.88
C PRO A 337 2.44 -4.52 13.25
N GLY A 338 2.63 -5.75 12.81
CA GLY A 338 1.74 -6.87 13.09
C GLY A 338 1.94 -7.47 14.48
N PRO A 339 0.93 -8.18 15.01
CA PRO A 339 1.06 -8.86 16.30
C PRO A 339 1.91 -10.14 16.20
N VAL A 340 2.96 -10.20 17.01
CA VAL A 340 3.94 -11.31 17.10
C VAL A 340 3.31 -12.64 17.57
N ASP A 341 2.23 -12.61 18.38
CA ASP A 341 1.55 -13.82 18.89
C ASP A 341 0.02 -13.74 18.78
N CYS A 342 -0.50 -13.50 17.58
CA CYS A 342 -1.95 -13.45 17.39
C CYS A 342 -2.55 -14.85 17.16
N THR A 343 -3.77 -15.04 17.64
CA THR A 343 -4.66 -16.11 17.18
C THR A 343 -5.24 -15.78 15.80
N GLN A 344 -5.68 -16.78 15.05
CA GLN A 344 -6.37 -16.60 13.77
C GLN A 344 -7.57 -15.63 13.87
N ALA A 345 -8.32 -15.67 14.98
CA ALA A 345 -9.46 -14.79 15.22
C ALA A 345 -9.04 -13.33 15.42
N GLN A 346 -7.93 -13.10 16.13
CA GLN A 346 -7.38 -11.77 16.34
C GLN A 346 -6.84 -11.17 15.05
N LEU A 347 -6.10 -11.95 14.24
CA LEU A 347 -5.64 -11.46 12.93
C LEU A 347 -6.83 -11.16 12.02
N ARG A 348 -7.86 -12.02 11.98
CA ARG A 348 -9.08 -11.74 11.21
C ARG A 348 -9.75 -10.43 11.65
N ALA A 349 -9.83 -10.15 12.94
CA ALA A 349 -10.40 -8.89 13.44
C ALA A 349 -9.56 -7.67 13.02
N LEU A 350 -8.23 -7.77 13.09
CA LEU A 350 -7.30 -6.75 12.60
C LEU A 350 -7.49 -6.47 11.10
N LEU A 351 -7.54 -7.52 10.28
CA LEU A 351 -7.71 -7.40 8.83
C LEU A 351 -9.04 -6.72 8.47
N VAL A 352 -10.13 -7.06 9.19
CA VAL A 352 -11.43 -6.39 8.99
C VAL A 352 -11.37 -4.90 9.32
N ALA A 353 -10.68 -4.52 10.41
CA ALA A 353 -10.49 -3.12 10.77
C ALA A 353 -9.60 -2.37 9.76
N ALA A 354 -8.52 -3.01 9.30
CA ALA A 354 -7.60 -2.48 8.30
C ALA A 354 -8.26 -2.26 6.93
N ALA A 355 -9.05 -3.23 6.48
CA ALA A 355 -9.82 -3.14 5.26
C ALA A 355 -10.87 -2.01 5.32
N ALA A 356 -11.32 -1.60 6.50
CA ALA A 356 -12.25 -0.47 6.63
C ALA A 356 -11.55 0.88 6.37
N THR A 357 -10.25 0.98 6.61
CA THR A 357 -9.50 2.25 6.55
C THR A 357 -8.68 2.42 5.28
N SER A 358 -8.36 1.34 4.56
CA SER A 358 -7.50 1.36 3.37
C SER A 358 -8.23 0.88 2.12
N ASP A 359 -7.73 1.26 0.94
CA ASP A 359 -8.24 0.77 -0.35
C ASP A 359 -7.65 -0.61 -0.69
N LEU A 360 -6.46 -0.90 -0.18
CA LEU A 360 -5.77 -2.18 -0.26
C LEU A 360 -5.00 -2.43 1.04
N VAL A 361 -5.07 -3.66 1.56
CA VAL A 361 -4.23 -4.11 2.66
C VAL A 361 -3.26 -5.14 2.10
N LEU A 362 -1.96 -4.88 2.20
CA LEU A 362 -0.92 -5.83 1.83
C LEU A 362 -0.38 -6.49 3.09
N LEU A 363 -0.21 -7.81 3.07
CA LEU A 363 0.45 -8.54 4.15
C LEU A 363 1.87 -8.88 3.71
N ASP A 364 2.86 -8.33 4.45
CA ASP A 364 4.24 -8.80 4.34
C ASP A 364 4.43 -9.93 5.34
N ALA A 365 4.47 -11.16 4.83
CA ALA A 365 4.49 -12.36 5.65
C ALA A 365 5.91 -12.93 5.78
N PRO A 366 6.26 -13.51 6.96
CA PRO A 366 7.46 -14.31 7.08
C PRO A 366 7.37 -15.57 6.19
N PRO A 367 8.49 -16.29 5.96
CA PRO A 367 8.47 -17.53 5.19
C PRO A 367 7.41 -18.51 5.68
N LEU A 368 6.76 -19.24 4.76
CA LEU A 368 5.82 -20.29 5.16
C LEU A 368 6.56 -21.34 6.02
N GLY A 369 5.95 -21.73 7.13
CA GLY A 369 6.56 -22.62 8.11
C GLY A 369 7.33 -21.92 9.24
N ALA A 370 7.62 -20.62 9.13
CA ALA A 370 8.30 -19.87 10.19
C ALA A 370 7.43 -19.67 11.45
N GLY A 371 6.10 -19.76 11.33
CA GLY A 371 5.19 -19.66 12.46
C GLY A 371 3.72 -19.49 12.05
N PRO A 372 2.82 -19.34 13.03
CA PRO A 372 1.38 -19.23 12.79
C PRO A 372 1.00 -18.02 11.92
N ALA A 373 1.70 -16.89 12.05
CA ALA A 373 1.42 -15.67 11.31
C ALA A 373 1.53 -15.85 9.77
N ALA A 374 2.54 -16.59 9.30
CA ALA A 374 2.70 -16.92 7.89
C ALA A 374 1.51 -17.74 7.36
N ALA A 375 1.09 -18.76 8.11
CA ALA A 375 -0.07 -19.57 7.75
C ALA A 375 -1.36 -18.75 7.76
N TYR A 376 -1.55 -17.86 8.74
CA TYR A 376 -2.76 -17.04 8.78
C TYR A 376 -2.80 -16.01 7.64
N ALA A 377 -1.67 -15.43 7.23
CA ALA A 377 -1.61 -14.53 6.08
C ALA A 377 -2.12 -15.22 4.81
N ALA A 378 -1.67 -16.45 4.53
CA ALA A 378 -2.12 -17.24 3.38
C ALA A 378 -3.62 -17.63 3.45
N HIS A 379 -4.13 -17.95 4.65
CA HIS A 379 -5.50 -18.44 4.83
C HIS A 379 -6.55 -17.33 5.04
N LEU A 380 -6.16 -16.13 5.49
CA LEU A 380 -7.11 -15.07 5.83
C LEU A 380 -7.17 -13.94 4.80
N ALA A 381 -6.17 -13.82 3.93
CA ALA A 381 -6.20 -12.85 2.84
C ALA A 381 -7.28 -13.20 1.81
N ASP A 382 -7.88 -12.18 1.21
CA ASP A 382 -8.86 -12.33 0.13
C ASP A 382 -8.19 -12.83 -1.17
N ALA A 383 -6.91 -12.50 -1.33
CA ALA A 383 -6.11 -12.94 -2.45
C ALA A 383 -4.64 -13.15 -2.06
N VAL A 384 -3.94 -14.03 -2.78
CA VAL A 384 -2.55 -14.40 -2.49
C VAL A 384 -1.73 -14.41 -3.77
N PHE A 385 -0.51 -13.91 -3.72
CA PHE A 385 0.50 -14.12 -4.76
C PHE A 385 1.81 -14.56 -4.11
N THR A 386 2.71 -15.12 -4.92
CA THR A 386 4.03 -15.56 -4.45
C THR A 386 5.13 -15.00 -5.34
N CYS A 387 6.22 -14.55 -4.70
CA CYS A 387 7.44 -14.17 -5.40
C CYS A 387 8.31 -15.41 -5.56
N VAL A 388 8.72 -15.67 -6.80
CA VAL A 388 9.60 -16.78 -7.15
C VAL A 388 10.89 -16.21 -7.75
N PRO A 389 12.07 -16.48 -7.15
CA PRO A 389 13.33 -16.11 -7.76
C PRO A 389 13.50 -16.96 -9.02
N VAL A 390 13.69 -16.29 -10.15
CA VAL A 390 13.74 -16.94 -11.45
C VAL A 390 15.17 -17.02 -11.93
N ASN A 391 15.63 -18.25 -12.19
CA ASN A 391 16.80 -18.48 -13.01
C ASN A 391 16.41 -18.56 -14.50
N GLN A 392 17.39 -18.52 -15.38
CA GLN A 392 17.15 -18.44 -16.83
C GLN A 392 16.31 -19.62 -17.39
N ALA A 393 16.31 -20.76 -16.69
CA ALA A 393 15.72 -22.04 -17.12
C ALA A 393 14.17 -22.07 -17.19
N ILE A 394 13.45 -21.03 -16.75
CA ILE A 394 11.97 -21.04 -16.81
C ILE A 394 11.44 -20.81 -18.23
N PHE A 395 12.12 -19.97 -18.99
CA PHE A 395 11.59 -19.43 -20.24
C PHE A 395 12.30 -20.00 -21.47
N GLY A 396 13.36 -20.76 -21.26
CA GLY A 396 14.20 -21.28 -22.31
C GLY A 396 15.57 -21.70 -21.78
N THR A 397 16.36 -22.27 -22.66
CA THR A 397 17.76 -22.58 -22.44
C THR A 397 18.61 -21.75 -23.37
N TRP A 398 19.86 -21.49 -22.98
CA TRP A 398 20.84 -20.99 -23.94
C TRP A 398 21.49 -22.20 -24.58
N GLU A 399 21.45 -22.27 -25.91
CA GLU A 399 22.24 -23.22 -26.67
C GLU A 399 23.39 -22.44 -27.32
N THR A 400 24.60 -22.96 -27.18
CA THR A 400 25.75 -22.47 -27.92
C THR A 400 25.76 -23.17 -29.28
N SER A 401 25.69 -22.41 -30.37
CA SER A 401 25.89 -22.99 -31.69
C SER A 401 27.37 -23.32 -31.91
N ASP A 402 27.75 -24.56 -31.61
CA ASP A 402 29.03 -25.28 -31.84
C ASP A 402 30.34 -24.51 -31.63
N SER A 403 31.23 -24.94 -30.73
CA SER A 403 31.80 -26.29 -30.80
C SER A 403 31.68 -27.11 -29.53
N ASP A 404 31.23 -28.37 -29.70
CA ASP A 404 31.20 -29.55 -28.81
C ASP A 404 32.42 -29.81 -27.87
N ARG A 405 33.43 -28.93 -27.78
CA ARG A 405 34.59 -29.08 -26.89
C ARG A 405 34.51 -28.30 -25.58
N ASP A 406 33.74 -27.21 -25.53
CA ASP A 406 33.84 -26.23 -24.42
C ASP A 406 32.58 -26.11 -23.54
N GLU A 407 31.54 -26.91 -23.81
CA GLU A 407 30.27 -26.92 -23.05
C GLU A 407 30.47 -27.25 -21.55
N ALA A 408 31.56 -27.95 -21.22
CA ALA A 408 31.94 -28.25 -19.84
C ALA A 408 32.81 -27.17 -19.17
N VAL A 409 33.29 -26.16 -19.91
CA VAL A 409 34.24 -25.13 -19.44
C VAL A 409 33.51 -23.84 -19.03
N LEU A 410 32.49 -23.42 -19.79
CA LEU A 410 31.83 -22.11 -19.57
C LEU A 410 30.69 -22.13 -18.54
N ALA A 411 29.86 -23.18 -18.48
CA ALA A 411 28.89 -23.38 -17.39
C ALA A 411 29.58 -23.62 -16.03
N ARG A 412 30.87 -23.91 -16.09
CA ARG A 412 31.78 -23.98 -14.98
C ARG A 412 32.19 -22.55 -14.56
N ASP A 413 32.79 -21.74 -15.42
CA ASP A 413 33.41 -20.45 -15.04
C ASP A 413 32.52 -19.44 -14.28
N GLU A 414 31.22 -19.30 -14.56
CA GLU A 414 30.34 -18.38 -13.82
C GLU A 414 29.99 -18.86 -12.40
N LEU A 415 29.91 -20.18 -12.19
CA LEU A 415 29.75 -20.78 -10.85
C LEU A 415 31.10 -20.90 -10.13
N TRP A 416 32.22 -20.62 -10.79
CA TRP A 416 33.56 -20.63 -10.18
C TRP A 416 34.06 -19.24 -9.84
N SER A 417 33.73 -18.20 -10.63
CA SER A 417 34.19 -16.83 -10.35
C SER A 417 33.71 -16.34 -8.99
N TRP A 418 32.46 -16.60 -8.61
CA TRP A 418 31.94 -16.15 -7.30
C TRP A 418 32.56 -16.89 -6.11
N LEU A 419 33.03 -18.13 -6.32
CA LEU A 419 33.66 -18.94 -5.27
C LEU A 419 35.15 -18.60 -5.16
N ASP A 420 35.81 -18.31 -6.28
CA ASP A 420 37.17 -17.77 -6.32
C ASP A 420 37.20 -16.36 -5.72
N ASP A 421 36.23 -15.49 -6.04
CA ASP A 421 36.07 -14.17 -5.40
C ASP A 421 35.85 -14.30 -3.88
N ALA A 422 35.04 -15.27 -3.45
CA ALA A 422 34.82 -15.55 -2.03
C ALA A 422 36.08 -16.12 -1.35
N TYR A 423 36.87 -16.91 -2.08
CA TYR A 423 38.11 -17.47 -1.59
C TYR A 423 39.20 -16.40 -1.48
N ASP A 424 39.29 -15.48 -2.43
CA ASP A 424 40.19 -14.33 -2.38
C ASP A 424 39.87 -13.45 -1.17
N ARG A 425 38.58 -13.16 -0.92
CA ARG A 425 38.16 -12.45 0.30
C ARG A 425 38.47 -13.22 1.59
N TYR A 426 38.44 -14.55 1.56
CA TYR A 426 38.83 -15.39 2.69
C TYR A 426 40.36 -15.30 2.96
N VAL A 427 41.17 -15.22 1.90
CA VAL A 427 42.63 -15.03 1.98
C VAL A 427 42.97 -13.63 2.49
N ASP A 428 42.33 -12.58 1.95
CA ASP A 428 42.54 -11.20 2.40
C ASP A 428 42.25 -11.07 3.90
N LEU A 429 41.16 -11.68 4.36
CA LEU A 429 40.77 -11.67 5.75
C LEU A 429 41.76 -12.42 6.65
N ALA A 430 42.34 -13.54 6.16
CA ALA A 430 43.37 -14.27 6.89
C ALA A 430 44.65 -13.44 7.07
N GLU A 431 44.98 -12.61 6.09
CA GLU A 431 46.07 -11.66 6.17
C GLU A 431 45.77 -10.50 7.12
N VAL A 432 44.56 -9.94 7.09
CA VAL A 432 44.16 -8.89 8.04
C VAL A 432 44.20 -9.42 9.48
N LEU A 433 43.69 -10.63 9.73
CA LEU A 433 43.76 -11.25 11.06
C LEU A 433 45.21 -11.49 11.51
N ARG A 434 46.12 -11.82 10.59
CA ARG A 434 47.57 -11.92 10.89
C ARG A 434 48.13 -10.58 11.34
N ILE A 435 47.85 -9.51 10.59
CA ILE A 435 48.31 -8.14 10.89
C ILE A 435 47.81 -7.72 12.27
N GLN A 436 46.51 -7.92 12.54
CA GLN A 436 45.88 -7.59 13.83
C GLN A 436 46.43 -8.42 15.00
N ALA A 437 46.75 -9.70 14.76
CA ALA A 437 47.32 -10.59 15.77
C ALA A 437 48.83 -10.37 16.01
N GLN A 438 49.49 -9.52 15.21
CA GLN A 438 50.96 -9.36 15.19
C GLN A 438 51.68 -10.71 15.03
N GLY A 439 51.09 -11.60 14.23
CA GLY A 439 51.57 -12.96 14.01
C GLY A 439 52.43 -13.10 12.75
N ASP A 440 53.29 -14.11 12.73
CA ASP A 440 54.11 -14.45 11.56
C ASP A 440 53.36 -15.35 10.54
N GLU A 441 52.27 -16.02 10.96
CA GLU A 441 51.48 -16.95 10.14
C GLU A 441 50.05 -16.43 9.90
N LEU A 442 49.51 -16.68 8.70
CA LEU A 442 48.12 -16.37 8.36
C LEU A 442 47.16 -17.23 9.17
N VAL A 443 46.05 -16.62 9.63
CA VAL A 443 45.04 -17.27 10.47
C VAL A 443 43.78 -17.51 9.66
N ALA A 444 43.39 -18.77 9.50
CA ALA A 444 42.17 -19.17 8.80
C ALA A 444 40.91 -18.60 9.48
N PRO A 445 40.10 -17.74 8.83
CA PRO A 445 38.91 -17.12 9.42
C PRO A 445 37.70 -18.07 9.43
N ASN A 446 37.87 -19.29 9.96
CA ASN A 446 36.86 -20.35 9.86
C ASN A 446 35.55 -20.03 10.59
N GLU A 447 35.61 -19.34 11.74
CA GLU A 447 34.41 -18.91 12.47
C GLU A 447 33.63 -17.84 11.69
N MET A 448 34.34 -16.96 10.97
CA MET A 448 33.71 -15.96 10.11
C MET A 448 33.14 -16.58 8.84
N LEU A 449 33.81 -17.59 8.29
CA LEU A 449 33.29 -18.41 7.20
C LEU A 449 31.99 -19.12 7.61
N ASP A 450 31.94 -19.72 8.80
CA ASP A 450 30.71 -20.36 9.31
C ASP A 450 29.57 -19.35 9.50
N ASN A 451 29.87 -18.17 10.06
CA ASN A 451 28.90 -17.10 10.22
C ASN A 451 28.43 -16.54 8.88
N ALA A 452 29.32 -16.43 7.88
CA ALA A 452 28.99 -16.00 6.53
C ALA A 452 28.09 -17.02 5.83
N LEU A 453 28.39 -18.31 5.95
CA LEU A 453 27.57 -19.38 5.39
C LEU A 453 26.19 -19.44 6.06
N ALA A 454 26.12 -19.25 7.38
CA ALA A 454 24.84 -19.11 8.09
C ALA A 454 24.06 -17.87 7.61
N ARG A 455 24.76 -16.76 7.35
CA ARG A 455 24.19 -15.50 6.82
C ARG A 455 23.56 -15.69 5.44
N ILE A 456 24.27 -16.33 4.51
CA ILE A 456 23.74 -16.63 3.16
C ILE A 456 22.40 -17.37 3.25
N GLY A 457 22.26 -18.29 4.20
CA GLY A 457 21.04 -19.06 4.43
C GLY A 457 19.78 -18.21 4.66
N TYR A 458 19.91 -16.96 5.11
CA TYR A 458 18.78 -16.04 5.30
C TYR A 458 18.89 -14.71 4.54
N THR A 459 20.06 -14.30 4.04
CA THR A 459 20.25 -13.07 3.24
C THR A 459 20.33 -13.33 1.73
N ASN A 460 20.83 -14.49 1.32
CA ASN A 460 21.13 -14.85 -0.07
C ASN A 460 22.08 -13.84 -0.77
N GLU A 461 22.94 -13.17 0.00
CA GLU A 461 24.06 -12.38 -0.51
C GLU A 461 25.19 -13.32 -0.98
N PRO A 462 26.05 -12.90 -1.93
CA PRO A 462 27.26 -13.65 -2.29
C PRO A 462 28.15 -13.94 -1.06
N LEU A 463 28.85 -15.08 -1.05
CA LEU A 463 29.69 -15.47 0.09
C LEU A 463 30.81 -14.47 0.36
N GLY A 464 31.45 -13.94 -0.69
CA GLY A 464 32.47 -12.89 -0.55
C GLY A 464 31.93 -11.62 0.11
N ASP A 465 30.70 -11.21 -0.23
CA ASP A 465 30.04 -10.05 0.38
C ASP A 465 29.65 -10.32 1.84
N CYS A 466 29.23 -11.55 2.17
CA CYS A 466 28.95 -11.94 3.55
C CYS A 466 30.23 -11.93 4.40
N LEU A 467 31.35 -12.40 3.86
CA LEU A 467 32.65 -12.38 4.53
C LEU A 467 33.11 -10.93 4.79
N ALA A 468 32.94 -10.04 3.81
CA ALA A 468 33.25 -8.62 3.96
C ALA A 468 32.34 -7.93 4.99
N ALA A 469 31.03 -8.20 4.96
CA ALA A 469 30.09 -7.59 5.89
C ALA A 469 30.30 -8.03 7.36
N LEU A 470 30.76 -9.27 7.57
CA LEU A 470 30.98 -9.83 8.91
C LEU A 470 32.34 -9.48 9.51
N SER A 471 33.31 -9.10 8.67
CA SER A 471 34.60 -8.61 9.16
C SER A 471 34.51 -7.21 9.76
N GLY A 472 33.46 -6.44 9.45
CA GLY A 472 33.31 -5.05 9.91
C GLY A 472 34.40 -4.13 9.36
N LEU A 473 35.10 -4.58 8.31
CA LEU A 473 36.16 -3.87 7.62
C LEU A 473 35.58 -3.42 6.28
N ASP A 474 34.89 -2.28 6.27
CA ASP A 474 34.37 -1.69 5.02
C ASP A 474 35.52 -1.31 4.05
N ASP A 475 36.76 -1.23 4.54
CA ASP A 475 37.98 -0.95 3.78
C ASP A 475 39.10 -1.98 4.08
N VAL A 476 38.95 -3.22 3.59
CA VAL A 476 40.00 -4.26 3.66
C VAL A 476 41.32 -3.78 3.01
N TYR A 477 41.22 -2.88 2.03
CA TYR A 477 42.37 -2.33 1.30
C TYR A 477 43.16 -1.29 2.10
N GLU A 478 42.55 -0.51 3.01
CA GLU A 478 43.27 0.54 3.77
C GLU A 478 44.34 -0.03 4.73
N LEU A 479 44.16 -1.26 5.24
CA LEU A 479 45.13 -1.93 6.12
C LEU A 479 46.21 -2.72 5.34
N LEU A 480 45.94 -3.08 4.09
CA LEU A 480 46.90 -3.71 3.19
C LEU A 480 47.79 -2.65 2.49
N ASP A 481 47.32 -1.41 2.39
CA ASP A 481 48.00 -0.26 1.76
C ASP A 481 48.88 0.59 2.72
N GLU A 482 49.09 0.20 3.98
CA GLU A 482 49.83 1.03 4.96
C GLU A 482 51.31 1.31 4.63
N ASP A 483 51.87 0.79 3.52
CA ASP A 483 53.27 1.04 3.10
C ASP A 483 53.41 1.75 1.73
N ASP A 484 52.34 2.30 1.16
CA ASP A 484 52.33 2.86 -0.20
C ASP A 484 52.92 4.29 -0.34
N SER A 485 53.75 4.73 0.63
CA SER A 485 54.41 6.04 0.59
C SER A 485 55.82 6.01 -0.04
N VAL A 486 56.25 4.88 -0.59
CA VAL A 486 57.56 4.74 -1.25
C VAL A 486 57.38 4.74 -2.76
N THR A 487 57.82 5.82 -3.43
CA THR A 487 57.86 5.86 -4.90
C THR A 487 58.79 4.76 -5.45
N GLU A 488 58.44 4.15 -6.59
CA GLU A 488 59.19 3.05 -7.27
C GLU A 488 60.73 3.24 -7.31
N ASP A 489 61.20 4.50 -7.33
CA ASP A 489 62.61 4.88 -7.35
C ASP A 489 63.37 4.74 -6.00
N GLU A 490 62.70 4.45 -4.87
CA GLU A 490 63.30 4.32 -3.53
C GLU A 490 63.30 2.90 -2.94
N LEU A 491 62.82 1.89 -3.68
CA LEU A 491 62.75 0.49 -3.24
C LEU A 491 64.14 -0.20 -3.22
N THR A 492 64.73 -0.29 -2.03
CA THR A 492 65.96 -1.09 -1.79
C THR A 492 65.76 -2.56 -2.20
N ASP A 493 66.82 -3.24 -2.67
CA ASP A 493 66.78 -4.69 -2.98
C ASP A 493 66.29 -5.53 -1.79
N GLU A 494 66.51 -5.05 -0.56
CA GLU A 494 66.05 -5.69 0.68
C GLU A 494 64.53 -5.56 0.89
N HIS A 495 63.90 -4.48 0.44
CA HIS A 495 62.45 -4.31 0.48
C HIS A 495 61.76 -5.21 -0.56
N ARG A 496 62.25 -5.23 -1.80
CA ARG A 496 61.79 -6.16 -2.85
C ARG A 496 61.93 -7.63 -2.44
N ALA A 497 63.00 -7.98 -1.73
CA ALA A 497 63.18 -9.33 -1.18
C ALA A 497 62.19 -9.67 -0.06
N ARG A 498 61.79 -8.69 0.77
CA ARG A 498 60.78 -8.85 1.82
C ARG A 498 59.37 -9.00 1.23
N GLU A 499 59.00 -8.19 0.25
CA GLU A 499 57.72 -8.30 -0.47
C GLU A 499 57.61 -9.63 -1.21
N ALA A 500 58.66 -10.04 -1.93
CA ALA A 500 58.67 -11.34 -2.61
C ALA A 500 58.55 -12.51 -1.62
N ALA A 501 59.16 -12.41 -0.43
CA ALA A 501 59.01 -13.41 0.62
C ALA A 501 57.61 -13.40 1.26
N ALA A 502 56.98 -12.23 1.39
CA ALA A 502 55.60 -12.08 1.87
C ALA A 502 54.60 -12.67 0.87
N ALA A 503 54.75 -12.35 -0.42
CA ALA A 503 53.94 -12.90 -1.51
C ALA A 503 54.08 -14.43 -1.60
N ALA A 504 55.31 -14.95 -1.53
CA ALA A 504 55.55 -16.41 -1.53
C ALA A 504 54.92 -17.11 -0.32
N ARG A 505 54.87 -16.44 0.84
CA ARG A 505 54.22 -16.96 2.06
C ARG A 505 52.69 -16.99 1.91
N VAL A 506 52.09 -15.93 1.36
CA VAL A 506 50.64 -15.87 1.09
C VAL A 506 50.26 -16.94 0.08
N GLU A 507 51.03 -17.11 -0.99
CA GLU A 507 50.75 -18.11 -2.03
C GLU A 507 50.85 -19.55 -1.48
N ALA A 508 51.89 -19.85 -0.69
CA ALA A 508 52.01 -21.15 -0.04
C ALA A 508 50.85 -21.44 0.94
N TRP A 509 50.33 -20.40 1.61
CA TRP A 509 49.17 -20.53 2.49
C TRP A 509 47.87 -20.71 1.71
N ARG A 510 47.71 -20.00 0.59
CA ARG A 510 46.59 -20.12 -0.35
C ARG A 510 46.49 -21.54 -0.89
N GLU A 511 47.60 -22.11 -1.34
CA GLU A 511 47.62 -23.51 -1.79
C GLU A 511 47.22 -24.50 -0.68
N ALA A 512 47.71 -24.31 0.55
CA ALA A 512 47.43 -25.20 1.68
C ALA A 512 45.98 -25.10 2.22
N ASN A 513 45.32 -23.94 2.10
CA ASN A 513 44.01 -23.68 2.73
C ASN A 513 42.84 -23.70 1.76
N ARG A 514 43.08 -23.87 0.45
CA ARG A 514 42.00 -23.97 -0.54
C ARG A 514 41.13 -25.22 -0.31
N ALA A 515 41.72 -26.39 -0.15
CA ALA A 515 40.96 -27.62 0.08
C ALA A 515 40.14 -27.63 1.39
N PRO A 516 40.66 -27.15 2.53
CA PRO A 516 39.88 -26.95 3.75
C PRO A 516 38.69 -25.99 3.58
N PHE A 517 38.89 -24.83 2.97
CA PHE A 517 37.83 -23.84 2.68
C PHE A 517 36.69 -24.48 1.88
N LEU A 518 37.05 -25.16 0.80
CA LEU A 518 36.13 -25.84 -0.11
C LEU A 518 35.33 -26.96 0.59
N THR A 519 35.97 -27.71 1.49
CA THR A 519 35.31 -28.75 2.28
C THR A 519 34.28 -28.15 3.25
N GLN A 520 34.63 -27.06 3.91
CA GLN A 520 33.76 -26.39 4.88
C GLN A 520 32.53 -25.75 4.21
N VAL A 521 32.71 -25.10 3.05
CA VAL A 521 31.60 -24.56 2.24
C VAL A 521 30.65 -25.68 1.78
N ALA A 522 31.20 -26.84 1.40
CA ALA A 522 30.43 -28.00 0.99
C ALA A 522 29.60 -28.62 2.13
N GLU A 523 30.21 -28.85 3.29
CA GLU A 523 29.55 -29.43 4.46
C GLU A 523 28.43 -28.53 5.00
N THR A 524 28.72 -27.24 5.16
CA THR A 524 27.75 -26.27 5.68
C THR A 524 26.64 -26.01 4.67
N GLY A 525 26.95 -25.93 3.37
CA GLY A 525 25.93 -25.79 2.33
C GLY A 525 24.99 -27.00 2.22
N ARG A 526 25.47 -28.23 2.40
CA ARG A 526 24.61 -29.43 2.51
C ARG A 526 23.67 -29.38 3.71
N SER A 527 24.16 -28.86 4.83
CA SER A 527 23.36 -28.68 6.06
C SER A 527 22.24 -27.64 5.88
N LEU A 528 22.53 -26.54 5.17
CA LEU A 528 21.61 -25.41 5.00
C LEU A 528 20.66 -25.57 3.80
N PHE A 529 21.10 -26.18 2.71
CA PHE A 529 20.38 -26.21 1.42
C PHE A 529 19.93 -27.63 0.98
N GLY A 530 20.21 -28.65 1.79
CA GLY A 530 19.76 -30.03 1.57
C GLY A 530 20.70 -30.87 0.70
N SER A 531 20.35 -32.15 0.49
CA SER A 531 21.21 -33.14 -0.18
C SER A 531 21.44 -32.90 -1.69
N THR A 532 20.79 -31.89 -2.27
CA THR A 532 21.01 -31.42 -3.65
C THR A 532 22.10 -30.36 -3.75
N TRP A 533 22.60 -29.84 -2.61
CA TRP A 533 23.82 -29.03 -2.56
C TRP A 533 25.01 -29.96 -2.72
N ASP A 534 25.36 -30.25 -3.97
CA ASP A 534 26.38 -31.23 -4.30
C ASP A 534 27.61 -30.55 -4.92
N THR A 535 28.62 -30.28 -4.10
CA THR A 535 29.98 -30.00 -4.61
C THR A 535 30.73 -31.30 -4.95
N GLU A 536 30.14 -32.48 -4.71
CA GLU A 536 30.66 -33.82 -5.03
C GLU A 536 30.14 -34.34 -6.40
N HIS A 537 30.14 -33.50 -7.43
CA HIS A 537 30.66 -34.06 -8.68
C HIS A 537 32.11 -34.47 -8.39
N GLN A 538 32.27 -35.75 -8.04
CA GLN A 538 33.49 -36.43 -7.56
C GLN A 538 34.77 -36.03 -8.32
N GLY A 539 34.64 -35.52 -9.55
CA GLY A 539 35.73 -34.92 -10.31
C GLY A 539 36.31 -33.60 -9.77
N TRP A 540 35.66 -32.82 -8.90
CA TRP A 540 36.15 -31.47 -8.54
C TRP A 540 37.31 -31.46 -7.53
N ILE A 541 37.24 -32.29 -6.48
CA ILE A 541 38.35 -32.52 -5.53
C ILE A 541 39.47 -33.30 -6.22
N GLU A 542 39.11 -34.30 -7.05
CA GLU A 542 40.08 -35.16 -7.76
C GLU A 542 40.79 -34.44 -8.94
N HIS A 543 40.13 -33.50 -9.63
CA HIS A 543 40.73 -32.72 -10.73
C HIS A 543 41.65 -31.60 -10.23
N ASN A 544 41.29 -30.90 -9.14
CA ASN A 544 42.18 -29.90 -8.54
C ASN A 544 43.37 -30.54 -7.81
N ALA A 545 43.21 -31.73 -7.23
CA ALA A 545 44.34 -32.51 -6.73
C ALA A 545 45.30 -32.94 -7.86
N GLY A 546 44.81 -33.07 -9.10
CA GLY A 546 45.60 -33.41 -10.29
C GLY A 546 46.29 -32.21 -10.97
N LEU A 547 45.84 -30.98 -10.76
CA LEU A 547 46.48 -29.76 -11.28
C LEU A 547 47.71 -29.32 -10.46
N LEU A 548 47.91 -29.92 -9.28
CA LEU A 548 49.10 -29.73 -8.44
C LEU A 548 50.32 -30.55 -8.90
N ASP A 549 50.17 -31.39 -9.95
CA ASP A 549 51.20 -32.33 -10.42
C ASP A 549 51.72 -32.01 -11.83
N VAL A 550 51.46 -30.79 -12.36
CA VAL A 550 52.04 -30.33 -13.64
C VAL A 550 53.36 -29.59 -13.38
N PRO A 551 54.53 -30.12 -13.83
CA PRO A 551 55.80 -29.44 -13.63
C PRO A 551 55.82 -28.10 -14.38
N ALA A 552 56.37 -27.06 -13.74
CA ALA A 552 56.41 -25.67 -14.20
C ALA A 552 57.13 -25.38 -15.54
N ASP A 553 57.51 -26.40 -16.31
CA ASP A 553 58.34 -26.28 -17.51
C ASP A 553 57.56 -26.23 -18.84
N SER A 554 56.21 -26.20 -18.83
CA SER A 554 55.40 -26.30 -20.05
C SER A 554 54.74 -25.00 -20.54
N ILE A 555 55.21 -23.83 -20.11
CA ILE A 555 54.76 -22.54 -20.66
C ILE A 555 55.97 -21.86 -21.32
N GLU A 556 56.02 -21.85 -22.65
CA GLU A 556 57.03 -21.09 -23.40
C GLU A 556 56.75 -19.57 -23.25
N PRO A 557 57.78 -18.74 -23.01
CA PRO A 557 57.60 -17.31 -22.81
C PRO A 557 57.50 -16.57 -24.15
N ASP A 558 56.41 -15.83 -24.35
CA ASP A 558 56.28 -14.93 -25.49
C ASP A 558 57.28 -13.75 -25.36
N HIS A 559 57.99 -13.49 -26.45
CA HIS A 559 59.09 -12.55 -26.52
C HIS A 559 58.59 -11.11 -26.69
N SER A 560 58.94 -10.26 -25.72
CA SER A 560 58.91 -8.81 -25.84
C SER A 560 59.75 -8.29 -27.01
N GLY A 561 59.24 -7.33 -27.80
CA GLY A 561 60.02 -6.65 -28.84
C GLY A 561 59.38 -5.39 -29.44
N GLU A 562 59.64 -4.25 -28.80
CA GLU A 562 59.90 -2.90 -29.36
C GLU A 562 58.90 -2.14 -30.26
N ARG A 563 58.76 -0.86 -29.90
CA ARG A 563 58.02 0.24 -30.56
C ARG A 563 58.43 0.48 -32.03
N GLY A 564 57.47 0.92 -32.84
CA GLY A 564 57.70 1.66 -34.08
C GLY A 564 56.43 2.37 -34.56
N ASP A 565 56.51 3.68 -34.75
CA ASP A 565 55.45 4.58 -35.22
C ASP A 565 55.03 4.33 -36.69
N ASP A 566 53.81 4.78 -37.00
CA ASP A 566 53.29 5.24 -38.30
C ASP A 566 53.19 4.23 -39.46
N ASP A 567 51.95 3.93 -39.88
CA ASP A 567 51.47 4.03 -41.28
C ASP A 567 50.14 3.27 -41.41
N GLY A 568 49.07 4.00 -41.76
CA GLY A 568 47.76 3.41 -41.98
C GLY A 568 47.75 2.45 -43.17
N LEU A 569 46.96 1.38 -43.09
CA LEU A 569 46.31 0.68 -44.22
C LEU A 569 45.36 -0.41 -43.67
N ALA A 570 44.10 -0.36 -44.15
CA ALA A 570 43.04 -1.38 -44.23
C ALA A 570 42.64 -2.23 -42.99
N GLU A 571 41.43 -1.94 -42.47
CA GLU A 571 40.63 -2.78 -41.55
C GLU A 571 40.03 -4.02 -42.24
N ASP A 572 40.81 -4.85 -42.91
CA ASP A 572 40.36 -6.17 -43.36
C ASP A 572 41.53 -7.15 -43.17
N ASP A 573 41.31 -8.19 -42.35
CA ASP A 573 42.21 -9.31 -42.00
C ASP A 573 42.83 -9.32 -40.57
N LEU A 574 42.06 -8.94 -39.54
CA LEU A 574 42.23 -9.55 -38.22
C LEU A 574 41.36 -10.80 -38.13
N VAL A 575 42.02 -11.95 -37.89
CA VAL A 575 41.42 -13.25 -37.66
C VAL A 575 40.30 -13.11 -36.63
N SER A 576 39.06 -13.38 -37.06
CA SER A 576 37.89 -13.43 -36.18
C SER A 576 38.15 -14.42 -35.05
N GLU A 577 38.11 -13.95 -33.80
CA GLU A 577 37.77 -14.80 -32.66
C GLU A 577 36.48 -15.56 -33.02
N PRO A 578 36.35 -16.86 -32.68
CA PRO A 578 35.14 -17.58 -33.02
C PRO A 578 33.96 -16.91 -32.29
N ASP A 579 33.01 -16.38 -33.06
CA ASP A 579 31.74 -15.85 -32.57
C ASP A 579 30.98 -16.98 -31.86
N ILE A 580 31.20 -17.12 -30.54
CA ILE A 580 30.33 -17.95 -29.69
C ILE A 580 29.00 -17.20 -29.57
N ALA A 581 28.09 -17.49 -30.50
CA ALA A 581 26.73 -17.01 -30.43
C ALA A 581 25.96 -17.85 -29.40
N MET A 582 25.76 -17.28 -28.21
CA MET A 582 24.78 -17.76 -27.26
C MET A 582 23.39 -17.49 -27.85
N GLU A 583 22.71 -18.53 -28.33
CA GLU A 583 21.35 -18.41 -28.84
C GLU A 583 20.36 -18.82 -27.74
N PHE A 584 19.48 -17.90 -27.35
CA PHE A 584 18.41 -18.23 -26.41
C PHE A 584 17.34 -19.01 -27.15
N ILE A 585 17.17 -20.28 -26.78
CA ILE A 585 16.10 -21.13 -27.27
C ILE A 585 14.93 -21.02 -26.31
N PRO A 586 13.88 -20.26 -26.67
CA PRO A 586 12.70 -20.16 -25.83
C PRO A 586 12.00 -21.53 -25.78
N TYR A 587 11.58 -21.91 -24.59
CA TYR A 587 10.66 -23.03 -24.43
C TYR A 587 9.34 -22.74 -25.15
N SER A 588 8.68 -23.81 -25.60
CA SER A 588 7.33 -23.72 -26.11
C SER A 588 6.36 -23.23 -25.02
N ALA A 589 5.20 -22.73 -25.44
CA ALA A 589 4.15 -22.29 -24.51
C ALA A 589 3.74 -23.38 -23.49
N GLU A 590 3.80 -24.65 -23.90
CA GLU A 590 3.42 -25.80 -23.09
C GLU A 590 4.51 -26.14 -22.06
N GLU A 591 5.79 -26.06 -22.46
CA GLU A 591 6.93 -26.24 -21.57
C GLU A 591 7.02 -25.14 -20.51
N ILE A 592 6.80 -23.88 -20.90
CA ILE A 592 6.75 -22.75 -19.96
C ILE A 592 5.61 -22.94 -18.95
N ALA A 593 4.43 -23.34 -19.41
CA ALA A 593 3.29 -23.58 -18.51
C ALA A 593 3.59 -24.71 -17.52
N ALA A 594 4.16 -25.83 -17.98
CA ALA A 594 4.54 -26.96 -17.14
C ALA A 594 5.61 -26.57 -16.09
N GLU A 595 6.58 -25.75 -16.49
CA GLU A 595 7.65 -25.29 -15.61
C GLU A 595 7.13 -24.30 -14.55
N LEU A 596 6.22 -23.40 -14.92
CA LEU A 596 5.53 -22.53 -13.96
C LEU A 596 4.68 -23.33 -12.96
N GLU A 597 4.03 -24.40 -13.39
CA GLU A 597 3.30 -25.32 -12.49
C GLU A 597 4.25 -26.07 -11.54
N ARG A 598 5.39 -26.56 -12.05
CA ARG A 598 6.44 -27.19 -11.23
C ARG A 598 6.96 -26.23 -10.16
N ILE A 599 7.28 -25.00 -10.55
CA ILE A 599 7.80 -23.97 -9.64
C ILE A 599 6.75 -23.56 -8.62
N LEU A 600 5.48 -23.46 -9.01
CA LEU A 600 4.40 -23.22 -8.07
C LEU A 600 4.32 -24.32 -7.02
N HIS A 601 4.40 -25.60 -7.43
CA HIS A 601 4.44 -26.73 -6.50
C HIS A 601 5.64 -26.66 -5.56
N GLU A 602 6.84 -26.36 -6.08
CA GLU A 602 8.07 -26.25 -5.29
C GLU A 602 8.12 -25.02 -4.38
N SER A 603 7.36 -23.97 -4.70
CA SER A 603 7.24 -22.77 -3.89
C SER A 603 6.48 -22.99 -2.58
N GLY A 604 5.81 -24.14 -2.45
CA GLY A 604 5.00 -24.52 -1.28
C GLY A 604 3.70 -23.74 -1.15
N VAL A 605 3.28 -23.02 -2.20
CA VAL A 605 2.04 -22.22 -2.24
C VAL A 605 1.06 -22.88 -3.20
N ALA A 606 0.41 -23.96 -2.78
CA ALA A 606 -0.61 -24.60 -3.60
C ALA A 606 -1.86 -23.69 -3.68
N PRO A 607 -2.42 -23.42 -4.87
CA PRO A 607 -3.63 -22.61 -5.03
C PRO A 607 -4.83 -23.10 -4.21
N GLU A 608 -4.89 -24.39 -3.92
CA GLU A 608 -5.91 -25.04 -3.08
C GLU A 608 -5.71 -24.83 -1.57
N ASP A 609 -4.50 -24.51 -1.13
CA ASP A 609 -4.15 -24.34 0.28
C ASP A 609 -4.30 -22.89 0.76
N VAL A 610 -4.51 -21.94 -0.16
CA VAL A 610 -4.80 -20.54 0.19
C VAL A 610 -6.28 -20.34 0.49
N GLY A 611 -6.60 -19.54 1.51
CA GLY A 611 -8.00 -19.31 1.90
C GLY A 611 -8.74 -18.35 0.97
N GLY A 612 -7.98 -17.49 0.27
CA GLY A 612 -8.46 -16.56 -0.74
C GLY A 612 -8.19 -17.05 -2.17
N ARG A 613 -8.26 -16.13 -3.13
CA ARG A 613 -7.92 -16.45 -4.53
C ARG A 613 -6.42 -16.37 -4.76
N PHE A 614 -5.83 -17.40 -5.34
CA PHE A 614 -4.48 -17.32 -5.88
C PHE A 614 -4.44 -16.42 -7.13
N LEU A 615 -3.60 -15.39 -7.12
CA LEU A 615 -3.49 -14.39 -8.19
C LEU A 615 -2.43 -14.74 -9.21
N GLY A 616 -1.38 -15.44 -8.81
CA GLY A 616 -0.27 -15.84 -9.67
C GLY A 616 1.11 -15.71 -9.04
N LEU A 617 2.12 -15.97 -9.87
CA LEU A 617 3.55 -15.90 -9.59
C LEU A 617 4.10 -14.54 -10.00
N VAL A 618 5.04 -14.01 -9.21
CA VAL A 618 5.85 -12.84 -9.55
C VAL A 618 7.30 -13.29 -9.68
N PRO A 619 7.82 -13.38 -10.92
CA PRO A 619 9.23 -13.62 -11.14
C PRO A 619 10.08 -12.48 -10.56
N THR A 620 11.09 -12.81 -9.75
CA THR A 620 12.06 -11.84 -9.24
C THR A 620 13.47 -12.22 -9.69
N ARG A 621 14.35 -11.22 -9.77
CA ARG A 621 15.77 -11.38 -10.17
C ARG A 621 15.94 -11.89 -11.61
N ILE A 622 15.00 -11.52 -12.48
CA ILE A 622 15.05 -11.92 -13.89
C ILE A 622 16.05 -11.06 -14.68
N GLY A 623 16.79 -11.66 -15.60
CA GLY A 623 17.67 -10.91 -16.51
C GLY A 623 16.85 -10.00 -17.44
N GLN A 624 17.34 -8.79 -17.72
CA GLN A 624 16.59 -7.80 -18.52
C GLN A 624 16.22 -8.31 -19.92
N ARG A 625 17.13 -9.04 -20.59
CA ARG A 625 16.86 -9.68 -21.89
C ARG A 625 15.71 -10.69 -21.83
N LEU A 626 15.58 -11.38 -20.70
CA LEU A 626 14.53 -12.39 -20.48
C LEU A 626 13.17 -11.73 -20.20
N VAL A 627 13.14 -10.57 -19.53
CA VAL A 627 11.90 -9.78 -19.34
C VAL A 627 11.27 -9.41 -20.68
N GLU A 628 12.09 -9.01 -21.65
CA GLU A 628 11.63 -8.64 -22.99
C GLU A 628 11.10 -9.85 -23.77
N ALA A 629 11.79 -10.99 -23.69
CA ALA A 629 11.35 -12.25 -24.27
C ALA A 629 10.00 -12.70 -23.70
N VAL A 630 9.81 -12.62 -22.38
CA VAL A 630 8.56 -13.01 -21.70
C VAL A 630 7.38 -12.15 -22.13
N ARG A 631 7.59 -10.86 -22.42
CA ARG A 631 6.51 -9.98 -22.95
C ARG A 631 5.98 -10.43 -24.31
N GLY A 632 6.76 -11.17 -25.09
CA GLY A 632 6.37 -11.70 -26.40
C GLY A 632 5.56 -13.00 -26.35
N LEU A 633 5.46 -13.65 -25.19
CA LEU A 633 4.80 -14.94 -25.04
C LEU A 633 3.26 -14.80 -25.04
N PRO A 634 2.53 -15.79 -25.59
CA PRO A 634 1.08 -15.80 -25.56
C PRO A 634 0.54 -15.96 -24.13
N GLU A 635 -0.61 -15.35 -23.82
CA GLU A 635 -1.27 -15.45 -22.50
C GLU A 635 -1.54 -16.91 -22.06
N SER A 636 -1.70 -17.83 -23.02
CA SER A 636 -1.86 -19.26 -22.74
C SER A 636 -0.63 -19.90 -22.09
N ALA A 637 0.57 -19.34 -22.31
CA ALA A 637 1.82 -19.80 -21.70
C ALA A 637 2.09 -19.14 -20.33
N THR A 638 1.60 -17.91 -20.16
CA THR A 638 1.95 -17.04 -19.03
C THR A 638 0.79 -16.81 -18.06
N GLY A 639 -0.28 -17.60 -18.14
CA GLY A 639 -1.51 -17.42 -17.36
C GLY A 639 -1.32 -17.37 -15.84
N LEU A 640 -0.26 -18.03 -15.33
CA LEU A 640 0.12 -17.99 -13.92
C LEU A 640 0.94 -16.75 -13.54
N LEU A 641 1.50 -16.01 -14.48
CA LEU A 641 2.31 -14.81 -14.21
C LEU A 641 1.43 -13.59 -13.95
N LEU A 642 1.85 -12.78 -12.97
CA LEU A 642 1.26 -11.48 -12.65
C LEU A 642 1.96 -10.31 -13.35
N SER A 643 3.25 -10.47 -13.65
CA SER A 643 4.01 -9.55 -14.48
C SER A 643 5.09 -10.32 -15.25
N PRO A 644 5.73 -9.70 -16.26
CA PRO A 644 6.89 -10.27 -16.95
C PRO A 644 8.11 -10.53 -16.06
N GLY A 645 8.08 -10.05 -14.80
CA GLY A 645 9.13 -10.21 -13.81
C GLY A 645 9.82 -8.91 -13.42
N ILE A 646 10.38 -8.90 -12.20
CA ILE A 646 11.14 -7.78 -11.65
C ILE A 646 12.64 -8.02 -11.94
N PRO A 647 13.27 -7.19 -12.79
CA PRO A 647 14.65 -7.41 -13.18
C PRO A 647 15.64 -7.27 -12.02
N SER A 648 16.77 -7.97 -12.12
CA SER A 648 17.95 -7.67 -11.29
C SER A 648 18.46 -6.27 -11.69
N ASP A 649 18.38 -5.32 -10.76
CA ASP A 649 18.72 -3.92 -11.00
C ASP A 649 19.45 -3.37 -9.78
N SER A 650 20.50 -2.58 -10.02
CA SER A 650 21.26 -1.89 -8.97
C SER A 650 20.38 -1.03 -8.06
N ALA A 651 19.28 -0.47 -8.58
CA ALA A 651 18.29 0.29 -7.81
C ALA A 651 17.57 -0.58 -6.76
N VAL A 652 17.32 -1.85 -7.07
CA VAL A 652 16.69 -2.81 -6.15
C VAL A 652 17.65 -3.15 -5.00
N GLN A 653 18.94 -3.31 -5.29
CA GLN A 653 19.96 -3.57 -4.28
C GLN A 653 20.14 -2.37 -3.36
N ARG A 654 20.28 -1.15 -3.92
CA ARG A 654 20.34 0.10 -3.17
C ARG A 654 19.09 0.33 -2.29
N SER A 655 17.90 -0.01 -2.79
CA SER A 655 16.65 0.09 -2.02
C SER A 655 16.70 -0.67 -0.71
N VAL A 656 17.23 -1.90 -0.73
CA VAL A 656 17.36 -2.74 0.46
C VAL A 656 18.43 -2.20 1.39
N SER A 657 19.59 -1.81 0.85
CA SER A 657 20.71 -1.28 1.63
C SER A 657 20.38 0.03 2.37
N PHE A 658 19.57 0.90 1.75
CA PHE A 658 19.29 2.24 2.28
C PHE A 658 17.85 2.42 2.78
N GLY A 659 17.00 1.39 2.74
CA GLY A 659 15.60 1.47 3.14
C GLY A 659 14.77 2.44 2.29
N GLN A 660 15.10 2.57 1.00
CA GLN A 660 14.49 3.56 0.10
C GLN A 660 13.49 2.94 -0.87
N LEU A 661 12.40 3.64 -1.17
CA LEU A 661 11.43 3.21 -2.16
C LEU A 661 11.94 3.55 -3.57
N PHE A 662 12.53 2.58 -4.28
CA PHE A 662 13.16 2.84 -5.57
C PHE A 662 12.16 3.26 -6.65
N VAL A 663 10.88 2.88 -6.54
CA VAL A 663 9.83 3.40 -7.43
C VAL A 663 9.58 4.90 -7.29
N ILE A 664 10.03 5.50 -6.17
CA ILE A 664 9.94 6.93 -5.91
C ILE A 664 11.27 7.61 -6.23
N THR A 665 12.40 7.02 -5.83
CA THR A 665 13.73 7.64 -6.02
C THR A 665 14.28 7.46 -7.44
N GLU A 666 13.95 6.36 -8.11
CA GLU A 666 14.41 5.98 -9.45
C GLU A 666 13.24 5.47 -10.31
N PRO A 667 12.21 6.31 -10.60
CA PRO A 667 10.95 5.87 -11.21
C PRO A 667 11.09 5.30 -12.64
N ASP A 668 12.15 5.68 -13.35
CA ASP A 668 12.38 5.29 -14.74
C ASP A 668 13.24 4.03 -14.90
N CYS A 669 13.76 3.44 -13.81
CA CYS A 669 14.57 2.24 -13.92
C CYS A 669 13.72 1.02 -14.34
N PRO A 670 14.31 0.02 -15.02
CA PRO A 670 13.61 -1.20 -15.44
C PRO A 670 12.80 -1.86 -14.33
N ALA A 671 13.33 -1.92 -13.10
CA ALA A 671 12.63 -2.47 -11.95
C ALA A 671 11.40 -1.64 -11.56
N SER A 672 11.48 -0.30 -11.58
CA SER A 672 10.37 0.59 -11.24
C SER A 672 9.22 0.45 -12.23
N VAL A 673 9.54 0.37 -13.52
CA VAL A 673 8.55 0.12 -14.57
C VAL A 673 7.87 -1.23 -14.38
N ALA A 674 8.63 -2.28 -14.05
CA ALA A 674 8.08 -3.60 -13.78
C ALA A 674 7.17 -3.63 -12.55
N ILE A 675 7.54 -2.93 -11.47
CA ILE A 675 6.70 -2.80 -10.27
C ILE A 675 5.41 -2.04 -10.58
N ALA A 676 5.47 -0.94 -11.33
CA ALA A 676 4.28 -0.17 -11.68
C ALA A 676 3.28 -1.01 -12.50
N GLN A 677 3.78 -1.83 -13.44
CA GLN A 677 2.97 -2.78 -14.19
C GLN A 677 2.36 -3.87 -13.29
N LEU A 678 3.15 -4.43 -12.37
CA LEU A 678 2.69 -5.41 -11.40
C LEU A 678 1.61 -4.83 -10.49
N ALA A 679 1.80 -3.60 -10.01
CA ALA A 679 0.86 -2.89 -9.16
C ALA A 679 -0.50 -2.71 -9.85
N ASP A 680 -0.50 -2.27 -11.11
CA ASP A 680 -1.71 -2.12 -11.91
C ASP A 680 -2.39 -3.49 -12.18
N ALA A 681 -1.61 -4.52 -12.52
CA ALA A 681 -2.13 -5.87 -12.75
C ALA A 681 -2.77 -6.47 -11.48
N LEU A 682 -2.09 -6.36 -10.33
CA LEU A 682 -2.60 -6.78 -9.03
C LEU A 682 -3.91 -6.05 -8.71
N TYR A 683 -3.91 -4.73 -8.82
CA TYR A 683 -5.08 -3.92 -8.49
C TYR A 683 -6.27 -4.21 -9.41
N ARG A 684 -6.06 -4.37 -10.72
CA ARG A 684 -7.11 -4.77 -11.67
C ARG A 684 -7.66 -6.16 -11.38
N ARG A 685 -6.80 -7.18 -11.25
CA ARG A 685 -7.24 -8.55 -10.95
C ARG A 685 -8.04 -8.61 -9.65
N VAL A 686 -7.64 -7.83 -8.64
CA VAL A 686 -8.35 -7.69 -7.36
C VAL A 686 -9.72 -7.01 -7.51
N LEU A 687 -9.85 -5.98 -8.34
CA LEU A 687 -11.12 -5.26 -8.55
C LEU A 687 -12.13 -5.99 -9.46
N ASP A 688 -11.68 -6.69 -10.50
CA ASP A 688 -12.56 -7.40 -11.45
C ASP A 688 -13.39 -8.52 -10.79
N ALA A 689 -12.91 -9.07 -9.68
CA ALA A 689 -13.65 -10.04 -8.87
C ALA A 689 -14.91 -9.44 -8.21
N GLY A 690 -14.93 -8.13 -7.95
CA GLY A 690 -16.08 -7.44 -7.35
C GLY A 690 -17.30 -7.32 -8.27
N ALA A 691 -17.12 -7.52 -9.59
CA ALA A 691 -18.17 -7.43 -10.60
C ALA A 691 -18.83 -8.79 -10.92
N THR A 692 -18.14 -9.91 -10.68
CA THR A 692 -18.58 -11.25 -11.11
C THR A 692 -19.36 -12.01 -10.02
N GLN A 693 -19.36 -11.53 -8.77
CA GLN A 693 -20.08 -12.13 -7.63
C GLN A 693 -21.18 -11.24 -7.01
N ARG A 694 -21.60 -10.15 -7.65
CA ARG A 694 -22.66 -9.25 -7.13
C ARG A 694 -24.02 -9.38 -7.81
#